data_AF-A0A1V6D5B8-F1
#
_entry.id   AF-A0A1V6D5B8-F1
#
_cell.length_a   1.000
_cell.length_b   1.000
_cell.length_c   1.000
_cell.angle_alpha   90.00
_cell.angle_beta   90.00
_cell.angle_gamma   90.00
#
_symmetry.space_group_name_H-M   'P 1'
#
loop_
_entity.id
_entity.type
_entity.pdbx_description
1 polymer ?
#
loop_
_entity_poly.entity_id
_entity_poly.type
_entity_poly.pdbx_seq_one_letter_code
_entity_poly.pdbx_strand_id
1 'polypeptide(L)'
;MNPRNAFWVAVVACAVTGTVSAAGVGYWQFDDAAAGTTASSLVSQYNSLTGTAVASGSGAAPVHNADVPGALIYDGLLGALLNASNDTSLKFDNTAIPANPNTGDGGRVNVADPGGATSVLKPRSFTAETFYKAEGHVNYPSLFGKNRADAGGCTWLLDTSSNDTFRVRVDSQPLGSGSGSGFNQSFGTSTSFALNDGKWHHLALTYNDTTRRVELYVDYVLRGSGTTTNPIVYDDNPLLMGQGAGGRALDGWLDEVRLSDTVLASSQFLRAGATLHWDGGDADGSNGAGGGSGTWDTDTTANWYPGSGTSDVVWSSATLNNAVFGAAGGTVSISGPVAARSVTFDAAGYTVQSGTLTMTGPWVTANQNATISSVIAGSAGLVKDGAGTLTLTNANTFTGGTTISQGTIQVNANTALSSGTITLGDAATGAGNVSLLAGFASGSAAVTNPILVSSQAGGEVRIGTIQMNPGAVPTYYDGTITLQRDVILQAGSSDRTTFRGKITGTGNVIIDSQGTGRRVTLDNNTNDFVGNVTVNPSTILQLNGTSIIPDASNVTVNGTLYFNSTGETINALNGTGVIQVHPSVGTSPTLTVGAAGGSGSFGGTIQNGGNGSAKVALRKIGAGTQTFTGMMNNTGGTIVDQGVVVFNRGGMGFPGGTSTGQFGTGHTVTVNSGAEVQFGANWVTGGGLVNQIVANGGTIRFLNSDNYAGNIVLTGGNIIASGSSGRAWRTGNWGDGLITTNASSTTSTISGTLCLVGTDSATKTTFDVADGSVATDLLVSSVISDHPGFENEMVLVKTGAGRMSLTGNSTWGGGILLSQGTLFLDTVSKTPAGTGPLVLGDAATGANDIRLEIAPSTSWGPNSILSNPITVSSQAGGKVTIAHLAGTALAGELRGLITLQNEDLVFRNENNDRLSIASKITGTGNVTFEGSAGRITLSNTGHDFIGDVTLAPGGNVQLQGPAIPAGADLTVNGGLWYNNLSGAFTQTVAGLSGSGLVRVNWGSGTSTLEVGQLNHDGTWHDAGYGGLIENGPTGGALALRKIGEGTQTLTGASTYSGGTTIVDGTLLVNNTTGSGTGSGPVLVAGGTLGGTGAIGGSVTVQSGTIAAGTSPGKLSIGGSYLQQGGAILEAELNGTAQGVSYDWIAVNDTATFEPGSIIEVVLGFEATHGMSFDILTAANGITNVDLSGLVIDASRADGGRITWVAEIVDLDAQTGGAEALRLTAVPEPASLALLTLAVGGIGGYIRRRRR
;
A
#
# COMPACT_ATOMS: atom_id res chain seq x y z
N MET A 1 36.20 41.71 -13.83
CA MET A 1 37.17 41.39 -14.89
C MET A 1 36.92 39.98 -15.39
N ASN A 2 36.32 39.83 -16.58
CA ASN A 2 36.68 38.81 -17.58
C ASN A 2 35.89 39.11 -18.88
N PRO A 3 36.52 39.40 -20.03
CA PRO A 3 35.84 39.93 -21.21
C PRO A 3 35.68 38.86 -22.29
N ARG A 4 34.45 38.40 -22.59
CA ARG A 4 34.11 37.70 -23.85
C ARG A 4 32.64 37.89 -24.17
N ASN A 5 32.30 39.04 -24.73
CA ASN A 5 31.02 39.32 -25.40
C ASN A 5 31.27 40.39 -26.46
N ALA A 6 31.48 39.95 -27.71
CA ALA A 6 31.19 40.69 -28.94
C ALA A 6 31.76 39.87 -30.11
N PHE A 7 30.89 39.32 -30.95
CA PHE A 7 31.02 39.37 -32.42
C PHE A 7 29.77 38.70 -33.01
N TRP A 8 28.77 39.53 -33.33
CA TRP A 8 27.63 39.19 -34.19
C TRP A 8 27.87 39.78 -35.58
N VAL A 9 27.61 38.96 -36.60
CA VAL A 9 27.09 39.27 -37.96
C VAL A 9 27.90 40.21 -38.85
N ALA A 10 28.42 39.63 -39.94
CA ALA A 10 28.43 40.28 -41.25
C ALA A 10 28.14 39.23 -42.33
N VAL A 11 26.93 39.28 -42.88
CA VAL A 11 26.63 38.78 -44.24
C VAL A 11 27.40 39.68 -45.20
N VAL A 12 28.28 39.10 -45.99
CA VAL A 12 28.85 39.75 -47.17
C VAL A 12 28.81 38.74 -48.31
N ALA A 13 27.77 38.85 -49.13
CA ALA A 13 27.90 38.53 -50.55
C ALA A 13 28.83 39.59 -51.14
N CYS A 14 30.09 39.22 -51.38
CA CYS A 14 30.99 39.99 -52.22
C CYS A 14 31.46 39.03 -53.31
N ALA A 15 31.11 39.36 -54.55
CA ALA A 15 31.79 38.81 -55.71
C ALA A 15 33.27 39.15 -55.58
N VAL A 16 34.06 38.17 -55.16
CA VAL A 16 35.51 38.26 -55.16
C VAL A 16 35.97 37.59 -56.45
N THR A 17 36.09 38.38 -57.51
CA THR A 17 37.17 38.15 -58.48
C THR A 17 38.47 38.38 -57.73
N GLY A 18 38.98 37.34 -57.08
CA GLY A 18 40.20 37.40 -56.30
C GLY A 18 40.87 36.05 -56.34
N THR A 19 41.92 35.98 -57.14
CA THR A 19 42.94 34.94 -57.09
C THR A 19 43.42 34.77 -55.64
N VAL A 20 43.18 33.58 -55.07
CA VAL A 20 43.79 33.20 -53.81
C VAL A 20 45.31 33.18 -54.01
N SER A 21 46.08 33.72 -53.06
CA SER A 21 47.53 33.62 -53.11
C SER A 21 47.93 32.15 -53.09
N ALA A 22 48.61 31.70 -54.13
CA ALA A 22 48.98 30.32 -54.45
C ALA A 22 50.00 29.65 -53.47
N ALA A 23 50.18 30.16 -52.26
CA ALA A 23 51.28 29.79 -51.36
C ALA A 23 51.05 28.53 -50.51
N GLY A 24 49.80 28.06 -50.33
CA GLY A 24 49.44 26.97 -49.39
C GLY A 24 48.97 25.65 -50.02
N VAL A 25 48.86 25.58 -51.36
CA VAL A 25 48.33 24.39 -52.07
C VAL A 25 49.36 23.88 -53.07
N GLY A 26 49.57 22.56 -53.11
CA GLY A 26 50.24 21.85 -54.20
C GLY A 26 49.22 21.15 -55.08
N TYR A 27 49.34 21.34 -56.40
CA TYR A 27 48.39 20.79 -57.35
C TYR A 27 49.06 20.43 -58.67
N TRP A 28 48.99 19.16 -59.06
CA TRP A 28 49.62 18.61 -60.26
C TRP A 28 48.56 18.07 -61.21
N GLN A 29 48.40 18.77 -62.34
CA GLN A 29 47.55 18.42 -63.48
C GLN A 29 48.40 17.59 -64.44
N PHE A 30 48.03 16.32 -64.67
CA PHE A 30 48.86 15.40 -65.46
C PHE A 30 48.67 15.57 -66.99
N ASP A 31 48.32 16.79 -67.43
CA ASP A 31 48.01 17.18 -68.81
C ASP A 31 49.12 17.95 -69.53
N ASP A 32 50.33 17.94 -68.99
CA ASP A 32 51.45 18.70 -69.56
C ASP A 32 52.08 18.06 -70.80
N ALA A 33 51.57 16.90 -71.25
CA ALA A 33 51.93 16.28 -72.51
C ALA A 33 50.81 15.40 -73.10
N ALA A 34 50.88 15.12 -74.41
CA ALA A 34 49.89 14.29 -75.10
C ALA A 34 49.95 12.81 -74.69
N ALA A 35 48.82 12.12 -74.76
CA ALA A 35 48.73 10.68 -74.46
C ALA A 35 49.73 9.84 -75.27
N GLY A 36 50.35 8.86 -74.62
CA GLY A 36 51.39 7.98 -75.17
C GLY A 36 52.82 8.50 -74.98
N THR A 37 53.01 9.71 -74.44
CA THR A 37 54.34 10.27 -74.14
C THR A 37 54.83 9.86 -72.75
N THR A 38 56.10 9.47 -72.61
CA THR A 38 56.70 9.17 -71.30
C THR A 38 56.85 10.46 -70.49
N ALA A 39 56.30 10.49 -69.27
CA ALA A 39 56.42 11.64 -68.39
C ALA A 39 57.87 11.81 -67.96
N SER A 40 58.38 13.05 -68.02
CA SER A 40 59.72 13.42 -67.55
C SER A 40 59.67 14.41 -66.38
N SER A 41 58.84 15.44 -66.51
CA SER A 41 58.70 16.54 -65.55
C SER A 41 57.22 16.91 -65.48
N LEU A 42 56.67 17.04 -64.27
CA LEU A 42 55.26 17.32 -63.99
C LEU A 42 55.16 18.65 -63.23
N VAL A 43 54.72 19.71 -63.90
CA VAL A 43 54.70 21.06 -63.33
C VAL A 43 53.45 21.28 -62.48
N SER A 44 53.62 21.81 -61.27
CA SER A 44 52.50 22.21 -60.41
C SER A 44 51.88 23.54 -60.89
N GLN A 45 50.56 23.63 -60.91
CA GLN A 45 49.84 24.81 -61.43
C GLN A 45 49.94 26.02 -60.49
N TYR A 46 50.06 25.77 -59.18
CA TYR A 46 50.00 26.82 -58.15
C TYR A 46 51.34 27.12 -57.48
N ASN A 47 52.35 26.24 -57.60
CA ASN A 47 53.65 26.47 -56.99
C ASN A 47 54.80 25.94 -57.85
N SER A 48 56.04 26.27 -57.47
CA SER A 48 57.24 25.85 -58.20
C SER A 48 57.67 24.40 -57.93
N LEU A 49 56.84 23.57 -57.28
CA LEU A 49 57.18 22.19 -56.95
C LEU A 49 56.94 21.28 -58.16
N THR A 50 57.97 21.14 -58.98
CA THR A 50 57.94 20.26 -60.14
C THR A 50 58.25 18.81 -59.73
N GLY A 51 57.42 17.86 -60.16
CA GLY A 51 57.66 16.43 -59.98
C GLY A 51 58.56 15.88 -61.10
N THR A 52 59.54 15.05 -60.77
CA THR A 52 60.37 14.35 -61.76
C THR A 52 59.95 12.89 -61.83
N ALA A 53 59.43 12.47 -62.97
CA ALA A 53 59.06 11.09 -63.24
C ALA A 53 60.31 10.26 -63.57
N VAL A 54 60.48 9.15 -62.87
CA VAL A 54 61.64 8.26 -63.03
C VAL A 54 61.21 6.80 -63.02
N ALA A 55 62.00 5.96 -63.70
CA ALA A 55 61.94 4.52 -63.54
C ALA A 55 62.61 4.10 -62.23
N SER A 56 62.07 3.07 -61.61
CA SER A 56 62.57 2.41 -60.41
C SER A 56 62.88 0.95 -60.71
N GLY A 57 64.08 0.49 -60.40
CA GLY A 57 64.51 -0.88 -60.70
C GLY A 57 64.45 -1.19 -62.20
N SER A 58 63.83 -2.33 -62.56
CA SER A 58 63.63 -2.76 -63.95
C SER A 58 62.38 -2.20 -64.64
N GLY A 59 61.63 -1.30 -63.99
CA GLY A 59 60.38 -0.73 -64.52
C GLY A 59 60.56 0.43 -65.50
N ALA A 60 59.44 0.98 -65.96
CA ALA A 60 59.39 2.16 -66.83
C ALA A 60 58.93 3.41 -66.06
N ALA A 61 59.36 4.59 -66.52
CA ALA A 61 58.76 5.84 -66.06
C ALA A 61 57.28 5.89 -66.49
N PRO A 62 56.40 6.54 -65.71
CA PRO A 62 54.99 6.62 -66.04
C PRO A 62 54.74 7.38 -67.36
N VAL A 63 53.60 7.13 -68.00
CA VAL A 63 53.27 7.60 -69.36
C VAL A 63 51.93 8.34 -69.33
N HIS A 64 51.83 9.47 -70.03
CA HIS A 64 50.55 10.19 -70.19
C HIS A 64 49.54 9.31 -70.92
N ASN A 65 48.28 9.28 -70.49
CA ASN A 65 47.26 8.38 -71.01
C ASN A 65 45.92 9.08 -71.19
N ALA A 66 45.19 8.77 -72.26
CA ALA A 66 43.90 9.41 -72.57
C ALA A 66 42.72 8.94 -71.70
N ASP A 67 42.89 7.88 -70.90
CA ASP A 67 41.90 7.47 -69.91
C ASP A 67 41.94 8.44 -68.73
N VAL A 68 40.83 9.13 -68.45
CA VAL A 68 40.74 10.20 -67.44
C VAL A 68 39.44 10.07 -66.62
N PRO A 69 39.40 10.54 -65.35
CA PRO A 69 38.23 10.50 -64.48
C PRO A 69 37.05 11.35 -64.96
N GLY A 70 37.29 12.32 -65.84
CA GLY A 70 36.27 13.12 -66.51
C GLY A 70 36.90 14.18 -67.41
N ALA A 71 36.11 14.79 -68.30
CA ALA A 71 36.59 15.81 -69.24
C ALA A 71 36.92 17.16 -68.57
N LEU A 72 36.40 17.38 -67.35
CA LEU A 72 36.55 18.62 -66.59
C LEU A 72 36.80 18.28 -65.12
N ILE A 73 37.75 18.98 -64.50
CA ILE A 73 38.01 18.90 -63.07
C ILE A 73 37.63 20.22 -62.42
N TYR A 74 36.80 20.16 -61.38
CA TYR A 74 36.38 21.31 -60.60
C TYR A 74 37.02 21.28 -59.22
N ASP A 75 37.31 22.46 -58.69
CA ASP A 75 37.65 22.64 -57.29
C ASP A 75 36.36 22.73 -56.47
N GLY A 76 36.06 21.71 -55.66
CA GLY A 76 34.90 21.76 -54.77
C GLY A 76 34.98 22.87 -53.71
N LEU A 77 36.17 23.35 -53.35
CA LEU A 77 36.35 24.41 -52.36
C LEU A 77 35.93 25.77 -52.93
N LEU A 78 36.26 26.03 -54.20
CA LEU A 78 36.02 27.30 -54.87
C LEU A 78 34.78 27.27 -55.77
N GLY A 79 34.25 26.09 -56.07
CA GLY A 79 33.19 25.89 -57.07
C GLY A 79 33.62 26.22 -58.50
N ALA A 80 34.92 26.46 -58.72
CA ALA A 80 35.48 26.90 -59.99
C ALA A 80 35.98 25.71 -60.82
N LEU A 81 35.93 25.86 -62.14
CA LEU A 81 36.60 24.95 -63.06
C LEU A 81 38.11 25.08 -62.86
N LEU A 82 38.75 23.96 -62.53
CA LEU A 82 40.16 23.89 -62.16
C LEU A 82 41.02 23.36 -63.31
N ASN A 83 40.52 22.35 -64.01
CA ASN A 83 41.08 21.83 -65.25
C ASN A 83 39.99 21.78 -66.33
N ALA A 84 40.13 22.64 -67.33
CA ALA A 84 39.20 22.74 -68.46
C ALA A 84 39.54 21.79 -69.63
N SER A 85 40.70 21.14 -69.56
CA SER A 85 41.26 20.29 -70.62
C SER A 85 41.96 19.10 -69.96
N ASN A 86 41.18 18.33 -69.18
CA ASN A 86 41.65 17.10 -68.53
C ASN A 86 41.76 15.99 -69.58
N ASP A 87 42.74 16.13 -70.46
CA ASP A 87 42.94 15.34 -71.67
C ASP A 87 43.81 14.10 -71.40
N THR A 88 44.65 14.12 -70.35
CA THR A 88 45.50 12.98 -69.99
C THR A 88 45.70 12.76 -68.50
N SER A 89 45.69 11.50 -68.08
CA SER A 89 46.14 11.05 -66.76
C SER A 89 47.56 10.47 -66.81
N LEU A 90 48.09 10.05 -65.66
CA LEU A 90 49.40 9.42 -65.56
C LEU A 90 49.29 7.90 -65.31
N LYS A 91 49.67 7.10 -66.31
CA LYS A 91 49.69 5.64 -66.23
C LYS A 91 51.00 5.11 -65.68
N PHE A 92 50.91 4.31 -64.62
CA PHE A 92 51.99 3.52 -64.02
C PHE A 92 51.82 2.08 -64.47
N ASP A 93 52.56 1.69 -65.51
CA ASP A 93 52.41 0.39 -66.17
C ASP A 93 53.50 -0.58 -65.67
N ASN A 94 53.10 -1.59 -64.89
CA ASN A 94 54.01 -2.65 -64.43
C ASN A 94 53.87 -3.94 -65.25
N THR A 95 53.11 -3.95 -66.36
CA THR A 95 52.84 -5.16 -67.16
C THR A 95 54.10 -5.79 -67.77
N ALA A 96 55.19 -5.03 -67.88
CA ALA A 96 56.51 -5.50 -68.30
C ALA A 96 57.29 -6.29 -67.21
N ILE A 97 56.82 -6.32 -65.95
CA ILE A 97 57.46 -6.97 -64.79
C ILE A 97 56.53 -8.07 -64.23
N PRO A 98 56.69 -9.37 -64.58
CA PRO A 98 55.68 -10.38 -64.27
C PRO A 98 55.65 -10.89 -62.81
N ALA A 99 54.43 -11.23 -62.37
CA ALA A 99 54.02 -12.21 -61.35
C ALA A 99 54.28 -11.97 -59.84
N ASN A 100 55.01 -10.93 -59.44
CA ASN A 100 55.24 -10.65 -58.01
C ASN A 100 54.40 -9.46 -57.51
N PRO A 101 53.31 -9.68 -56.72
CA PRO A 101 52.50 -8.59 -56.15
C PRO A 101 53.26 -7.76 -55.10
N ASN A 102 54.52 -8.08 -54.82
CA ASN A 102 55.38 -7.38 -53.88
C ASN A 102 56.58 -6.67 -54.55
N THR A 103 56.53 -6.43 -55.87
CA THR A 103 57.64 -5.80 -56.63
C THR A 103 57.88 -4.33 -56.22
N GLY A 104 59.15 -3.95 -56.13
CA GLY A 104 59.60 -2.56 -55.98
C GLY A 104 60.04 -1.93 -57.31
N ASP A 105 59.93 -2.66 -58.41
CA ASP A 105 60.28 -2.17 -59.74
C ASP A 105 59.02 -1.58 -60.40
N GLY A 106 59.14 -0.41 -61.04
CA GLY A 106 58.02 0.30 -61.67
C GLY A 106 58.31 1.79 -61.88
N GLY A 107 57.26 2.61 -62.05
CA GLY A 107 57.37 4.06 -62.22
C GLY A 107 57.12 4.84 -60.93
N ARG A 108 57.80 5.97 -60.75
CA ARG A 108 57.52 6.90 -59.64
C ARG A 108 57.74 8.35 -60.02
N VAL A 109 57.03 9.27 -59.35
CA VAL A 109 57.27 10.71 -59.44
C VAL A 109 57.88 11.20 -58.14
N ASN A 110 58.99 11.92 -58.20
CA ASN A 110 59.60 12.56 -57.04
C ASN A 110 59.36 14.07 -57.10
N VAL A 111 58.65 14.61 -56.10
CA VAL A 111 58.53 16.06 -55.89
C VAL A 111 59.50 16.45 -54.77
N ALA A 112 60.55 17.19 -55.11
CA ALA A 112 61.54 17.62 -54.13
C ALA A 112 60.92 18.58 -53.08
N ASP A 113 61.24 18.37 -51.81
CA ASP A 113 60.85 19.30 -50.74
C ASP A 113 61.87 20.46 -50.70
N PRO A 114 61.42 21.73 -50.78
CA PRO A 114 62.31 22.89 -50.70
C PRO A 114 62.94 23.08 -49.30
N GLY A 115 62.48 22.33 -48.28
CA GLY A 115 62.98 22.39 -46.92
C GLY A 115 62.37 23.52 -46.09
N GLY A 116 62.59 23.48 -44.77
CA GLY A 116 62.09 24.48 -43.82
C GLY A 116 60.67 24.23 -43.29
N ALA A 117 60.29 25.01 -42.25
CA ALA A 117 59.03 24.81 -41.51
C ALA A 117 57.77 25.35 -42.21
N THR A 118 57.94 26.15 -43.27
CA THR A 118 56.86 26.75 -44.06
C THR A 118 56.68 26.07 -45.42
N SER A 119 57.26 24.89 -45.62
CA SER A 119 57.10 24.11 -46.84
C SER A 119 55.63 23.69 -47.00
N VAL A 120 55.05 23.92 -48.18
CA VAL A 120 53.71 23.46 -48.57
C VAL A 120 53.57 21.93 -48.48
N LEU A 121 54.69 21.19 -48.49
CA LEU A 121 54.73 19.74 -48.29
C LEU A 121 54.74 19.31 -46.81
N LYS A 122 54.77 20.27 -45.87
CA LYS A 122 54.77 20.04 -44.42
C LYS A 122 53.62 20.72 -43.67
N PRO A 123 52.37 20.61 -44.16
CA PRO A 123 51.24 21.28 -43.52
C PRO A 123 50.94 20.66 -42.15
N ARG A 124 50.57 21.49 -41.18
CA ARG A 124 50.16 21.01 -39.84
C ARG A 124 48.86 20.24 -39.89
N SER A 125 47.85 20.82 -40.51
CA SER A 125 46.58 20.15 -40.85
C SER A 125 46.43 20.20 -42.36
N PHE A 126 45.86 19.17 -42.98
CA PHE A 126 45.83 19.10 -44.44
C PHE A 126 44.74 18.20 -44.99
N THR A 127 44.55 18.34 -46.30
CA THR A 127 43.83 17.41 -47.17
C THR A 127 44.74 17.02 -48.32
N ALA A 128 44.96 15.72 -48.51
CA ALA A 128 45.68 15.16 -49.65
C ALA A 128 44.70 14.30 -50.46
N GLU A 129 44.62 14.52 -51.76
CA GLU A 129 43.63 13.83 -52.60
C GLU A 129 44.13 13.57 -54.02
N THR A 130 43.52 12.56 -54.66
CA THR A 130 43.81 12.17 -56.05
C THR A 130 42.66 11.36 -56.65
N PHE A 131 42.59 11.29 -57.98
CA PHE A 131 41.81 10.27 -58.67
C PHE A 131 42.69 9.04 -58.96
N TYR A 132 42.13 7.86 -58.74
CA TYR A 132 42.84 6.59 -58.89
C TYR A 132 41.99 5.59 -59.66
N LYS A 133 42.62 4.86 -60.58
CA LYS A 133 42.05 3.70 -61.25
C LYS A 133 43.06 2.57 -61.24
N ALA A 134 42.65 1.37 -60.84
CA ALA A 134 43.54 0.22 -60.81
C ALA A 134 43.63 -0.47 -62.18
N GLU A 135 44.83 -0.97 -62.54
CA GLU A 135 45.02 -1.87 -63.69
C GLU A 135 45.28 -3.31 -63.22
N GLY A 136 46.11 -3.48 -62.18
CA GLY A 136 46.50 -4.78 -61.65
C GLY A 136 46.66 -4.77 -60.14
N HIS A 137 46.63 -5.96 -59.53
CA HIS A 137 46.80 -6.11 -58.09
C HIS A 137 48.28 -6.13 -57.69
N VAL A 138 48.67 -5.10 -56.94
CA VAL A 138 49.93 -5.06 -56.18
C VAL A 138 49.57 -4.93 -54.71
N ASN A 139 50.28 -5.65 -53.84
CA ASN A 139 50.09 -5.55 -52.40
C ASN A 139 50.76 -4.27 -51.88
N TYR A 140 50.07 -3.37 -51.17
CA TYR A 140 50.68 -2.15 -50.62
C TYR A 140 51.39 -1.18 -51.61
N PRO A 141 50.92 -0.99 -52.85
CA PRO A 141 51.40 0.08 -53.72
C PRO A 141 51.10 1.44 -53.10
N SER A 142 52.10 2.31 -53.16
CA SER A 142 51.95 3.69 -52.70
C SER A 142 51.30 4.51 -53.80
N LEU A 143 50.16 5.14 -53.52
CA LEU A 143 49.53 6.06 -54.46
C LEU A 143 50.22 7.41 -54.39
N PHE A 144 50.25 7.98 -53.19
CA PHE A 144 50.82 9.30 -52.94
C PHE A 144 51.14 9.51 -51.46
N GLY A 145 52.29 10.10 -51.14
CA GLY A 145 52.67 10.34 -49.74
C GLY A 145 53.91 11.18 -49.54
N LYS A 146 54.04 11.74 -48.33
CA LYS A 146 55.24 12.44 -47.88
C LYS A 146 56.22 11.46 -47.24
N ASN A 147 57.39 11.34 -47.85
CA ASN A 147 58.38 10.35 -47.43
C ASN A 147 59.26 10.83 -46.27
N ARG A 148 59.95 9.90 -45.60
CA ARG A 148 60.96 10.15 -44.56
C ARG A 148 62.32 9.46 -44.82
N ALA A 149 63.35 9.90 -44.08
CA ALA A 149 64.75 9.44 -44.18
C ALA A 149 65.01 8.07 -43.55
N ASP A 150 64.16 7.62 -42.61
CA ASP A 150 64.25 6.31 -41.99
C ASP A 150 63.81 5.20 -42.98
N ALA A 151 64.47 4.04 -42.92
CA ALA A 151 64.31 2.97 -43.91
C ALA A 151 62.86 2.47 -43.99
N GLY A 152 62.13 2.93 -45.02
CA GLY A 152 60.73 2.58 -45.29
C GLY A 152 59.68 3.46 -44.58
N GLY A 153 60.09 4.59 -44.00
CA GLY A 153 59.21 5.51 -43.28
C GLY A 153 58.51 6.53 -44.19
N CYS A 154 57.26 6.86 -43.86
CA CYS A 154 56.49 7.96 -44.47
C CYS A 154 55.91 8.83 -43.34
N THR A 155 55.90 10.15 -43.47
CA THR A 155 55.15 11.00 -42.53
C THR A 155 53.66 10.71 -42.65
N TRP A 156 53.18 10.62 -43.88
CA TRP A 156 51.87 10.11 -44.22
C TRP A 156 51.89 9.50 -45.62
N LEU A 157 51.04 8.52 -45.86
CA LEU A 157 50.94 7.81 -47.13
C LEU A 157 49.51 7.35 -47.35
N LEU A 158 49.00 7.59 -48.56
CA LEU A 158 47.82 6.92 -49.10
C LEU A 158 48.29 5.72 -49.92
N ASP A 159 47.91 4.52 -49.49
CA ASP A 159 48.24 3.26 -50.15
C ASP A 159 47.03 2.32 -50.21
N THR A 160 47.19 1.20 -50.91
CA THR A 160 46.23 0.09 -50.83
C THR A 160 46.76 -1.01 -49.91
N SER A 161 45.93 -1.97 -49.54
CA SER A 161 46.30 -3.13 -48.72
C SER A 161 46.51 -4.38 -49.58
N SER A 162 46.92 -5.49 -48.96
CA SER A 162 46.98 -6.80 -49.63
C SER A 162 45.60 -7.42 -49.91
N ASN A 163 44.53 -6.81 -49.39
CA ASN A 163 43.15 -7.31 -49.51
C ASN A 163 42.29 -6.36 -50.36
N ASP A 164 42.92 -5.59 -51.24
CA ASP A 164 42.27 -4.59 -52.08
C ASP A 164 41.42 -3.57 -51.28
N THR A 165 42.00 -3.01 -50.21
CA THR A 165 41.37 -1.92 -49.47
C THR A 165 42.25 -0.69 -49.46
N PHE A 166 41.66 0.50 -49.49
CA PHE A 166 42.41 1.73 -49.27
C PHE A 166 42.82 1.86 -47.80
N ARG A 167 44.02 2.40 -47.59
CA ARG A 167 44.62 2.63 -46.29
C ARG A 167 45.39 3.94 -46.28
N VAL A 168 45.33 4.60 -45.13
CA VAL A 168 46.19 5.72 -44.78
C VAL A 168 47.17 5.23 -43.74
N ARG A 169 48.47 5.46 -43.97
CA ARG A 169 49.50 5.34 -42.94
C ARG A 169 49.94 6.73 -42.50
N VAL A 170 50.18 6.89 -41.21
CA VAL A 170 50.75 8.12 -40.64
C VAL A 170 51.80 7.77 -39.61
N ASP A 171 52.89 8.53 -39.59
CA ASP A 171 53.99 8.35 -38.65
C ASP A 171 54.23 9.61 -37.81
N SER A 172 54.21 9.39 -36.50
CA SER A 172 54.41 10.40 -35.47
C SER A 172 55.73 10.21 -34.71
N GLN A 173 56.60 9.31 -35.18
CA GLN A 173 57.87 8.98 -34.55
C GLN A 173 58.89 10.13 -34.69
N PRO A 174 59.62 10.52 -33.62
CA PRO A 174 60.76 11.44 -33.74
C PRO A 174 61.85 10.88 -34.67
N LEU A 175 62.42 11.74 -35.52
CA LEU A 175 63.46 11.35 -36.48
C LEU A 175 64.67 10.70 -35.79
N GLY A 176 65.18 9.59 -36.36
CA GLY A 176 66.39 8.91 -35.87
C GLY A 176 66.21 7.95 -34.68
N SER A 177 64.97 7.68 -34.25
CA SER A 177 64.66 6.66 -33.22
C SER A 177 64.25 5.32 -33.86
N GLY A 178 64.51 4.17 -33.22
CA GLY A 178 64.14 2.83 -33.73
C GLY A 178 62.64 2.51 -33.58
N SER A 179 62.09 1.62 -34.41
CA SER A 179 60.63 1.38 -34.52
C SER A 179 59.94 0.91 -33.22
N GLY A 180 58.85 1.57 -32.83
CA GLY A 180 58.05 1.24 -31.63
C GLY A 180 56.53 1.28 -31.88
N SER A 181 55.77 0.47 -31.14
CA SER A 181 54.30 0.42 -31.21
C SER A 181 53.68 1.77 -30.79
N GLY A 182 52.75 2.29 -31.60
CA GLY A 182 51.99 3.51 -31.31
C GLY A 182 52.42 4.77 -32.10
N PHE A 183 53.51 4.72 -32.86
CA PHE A 183 53.97 5.83 -33.70
C PHE A 183 53.56 5.70 -35.18
N ASN A 184 53.76 4.52 -35.76
CA ASN A 184 53.33 4.16 -37.11
C ASN A 184 51.91 3.57 -37.05
N GLN A 185 50.92 4.36 -37.46
CA GLN A 185 49.49 4.05 -37.33
C GLN A 185 48.85 3.94 -38.72
N SER A 186 47.92 3.00 -38.87
CA SER A 186 47.21 2.76 -40.13
C SER A 186 45.70 2.83 -39.93
N PHE A 187 45.01 3.51 -40.83
CA PHE A 187 43.56 3.67 -40.85
C PHE A 187 43.04 3.21 -42.21
N GLY A 188 42.22 2.16 -42.23
CA GLY A 188 41.74 1.55 -43.46
C GLY A 188 40.22 1.54 -43.56
N THR A 189 39.73 1.13 -44.72
CA THR A 189 38.29 0.86 -44.93
C THR A 189 37.90 -0.50 -44.33
N SER A 190 36.67 -0.63 -43.82
CA SER A 190 36.21 -1.81 -43.04
C SER A 190 35.70 -3.00 -43.86
N THR A 191 35.71 -2.93 -45.20
CA THR A 191 35.25 -3.99 -46.12
C THR A 191 36.17 -4.08 -47.33
N SER A 192 36.30 -5.27 -47.95
CA SER A 192 37.05 -5.45 -49.20
C SER A 192 36.42 -4.62 -50.32
N PHE A 193 37.20 -3.74 -50.94
CA PHE A 193 36.76 -2.92 -52.06
C PHE A 193 37.23 -3.59 -53.35
N ALA A 194 36.38 -3.71 -54.37
CA ALA A 194 36.83 -4.25 -55.65
C ALA A 194 37.64 -3.16 -56.38
N LEU A 195 38.92 -2.98 -56.02
CA LEU A 195 39.77 -1.92 -56.59
C LEU A 195 39.96 -2.07 -58.11
N ASN A 196 39.95 -3.31 -58.61
CA ASN A 196 40.02 -3.63 -60.04
C ASN A 196 38.62 -3.73 -60.67
N ASP A 197 37.73 -2.76 -60.39
CA ASP A 197 36.39 -2.70 -61.02
C ASP A 197 36.37 -1.96 -62.36
N GLY A 198 37.54 -1.48 -62.81
CA GLY A 198 37.71 -0.76 -64.07
C GLY A 198 37.24 0.70 -64.03
N LYS A 199 36.99 1.28 -62.84
CA LYS A 199 36.50 2.65 -62.69
C LYS A 199 37.52 3.57 -62.03
N TRP A 200 37.28 4.86 -62.23
CA TRP A 200 37.96 5.93 -61.51
C TRP A 200 37.31 6.14 -60.14
N HIS A 201 38.14 6.27 -59.11
CA HIS A 201 37.74 6.61 -57.76
C HIS A 201 38.39 7.91 -57.32
N HIS A 202 37.64 8.76 -56.61
CA HIS A 202 38.24 9.88 -55.90
C HIS A 202 38.68 9.43 -54.51
N LEU A 203 39.89 9.78 -54.11
CA LEU A 203 40.44 9.45 -52.81
C LEU A 203 40.89 10.72 -52.10
N ALA A 204 40.53 10.86 -50.83
CA ALA A 204 41.05 11.94 -50.00
C ALA A 204 41.40 11.47 -48.58
N LEU A 205 42.52 11.99 -48.09
CA LEU A 205 43.01 11.89 -46.73
C LEU A 205 42.90 13.28 -46.10
N THR A 206 42.21 13.39 -44.96
CA THR A 206 42.29 14.59 -44.12
C THR A 206 43.01 14.30 -42.80
N TYR A 207 43.79 15.27 -42.33
CA TYR A 207 44.42 15.24 -41.00
C TYR A 207 44.27 16.59 -40.31
N ASN A 208 43.74 16.57 -39.09
CA ASN A 208 43.58 17.77 -38.26
C ASN A 208 44.51 17.70 -37.04
N ASP A 209 45.52 18.56 -36.98
CA ASP A 209 46.53 18.57 -35.90
C ASP A 209 45.93 18.81 -34.51
N THR A 210 44.89 19.65 -34.44
CA THR A 210 44.27 20.05 -33.16
C THR A 210 43.48 18.88 -32.55
N THR A 211 42.72 18.17 -33.39
CA THR A 211 41.88 17.04 -32.95
C THR A 211 42.59 15.69 -33.08
N ARG A 212 43.75 15.65 -33.76
CA ARG A 212 44.50 14.45 -34.16
C ARG A 212 43.71 13.48 -35.04
N ARG A 213 42.60 13.94 -35.63
CA ARG A 213 41.69 13.11 -36.41
C ARG A 213 42.25 12.88 -37.81
N VAL A 214 42.25 11.62 -38.24
CA VAL A 214 42.57 11.15 -39.59
C VAL A 214 41.30 10.62 -40.22
N GLU A 215 41.02 11.01 -41.46
CA GLU A 215 39.87 10.53 -42.21
C GLU A 215 40.26 10.14 -43.63
N LEU A 216 39.70 9.04 -44.10
CA LEU A 216 39.86 8.50 -45.44
C LEU A 216 38.51 8.48 -46.14
N TYR A 217 38.44 9.22 -47.22
CA TYR A 217 37.29 9.31 -48.10
C TYR A 217 37.56 8.55 -49.40
N VAL A 218 36.57 7.78 -49.83
CA VAL A 218 36.56 7.11 -51.14
C VAL A 218 35.25 7.49 -51.81
N ASP A 219 35.34 8.03 -53.01
CA ASP A 219 34.23 8.59 -53.78
C ASP A 219 33.42 9.57 -52.94
N TYR A 220 34.12 10.51 -52.29
CA TYR A 220 33.56 11.57 -51.44
C TYR A 220 32.86 11.10 -50.16
N VAL A 221 32.82 9.79 -49.88
CA VAL A 221 32.20 9.23 -48.68
C VAL A 221 33.27 8.83 -47.68
N LEU A 222 33.08 9.17 -46.41
CA LEU A 222 33.96 8.73 -45.32
C LEU A 222 33.93 7.20 -45.23
N ARG A 223 35.06 6.54 -45.48
CA ARG A 223 35.18 5.08 -45.46
C ARG A 223 36.15 4.56 -44.40
N GLY A 224 37.00 5.42 -43.85
CA GLY A 224 37.89 5.09 -42.73
C GLY A 224 38.14 6.33 -41.88
N SER A 225 38.29 6.15 -40.57
CA SER A 225 38.65 7.27 -39.67
C SER A 225 39.37 6.75 -38.43
N GLY A 226 40.14 7.62 -37.79
CA GLY A 226 40.69 7.37 -36.47
C GLY A 226 41.38 8.59 -35.89
N THR A 227 42.12 8.39 -34.79
CA THR A 227 42.83 9.47 -34.11
C THR A 227 44.27 9.03 -33.87
N THR A 228 45.23 9.87 -34.26
CA THR A 228 46.63 9.58 -33.97
C THR A 228 46.94 9.77 -32.49
N THR A 229 47.82 8.94 -31.96
CA THR A 229 48.30 9.08 -30.58
C THR A 229 49.07 10.41 -30.41
N ASN A 230 49.96 10.72 -31.34
CA ASN A 230 50.82 11.92 -31.35
C ASN A 230 50.70 12.69 -32.69
N PRO A 231 51.10 13.98 -32.74
CA PRO A 231 51.20 14.73 -34.00
C PRO A 231 52.14 14.08 -35.01
N ILE A 232 51.83 14.22 -36.30
CA ILE A 232 52.71 13.74 -37.39
C ILE A 232 54.07 14.46 -37.39
N VAL A 233 55.12 13.75 -37.81
CA VAL A 233 56.50 14.28 -37.84
C VAL A 233 57.02 14.32 -39.28
N TYR A 234 57.41 15.52 -39.73
CA TYR A 234 57.98 15.77 -41.05
C TYR A 234 59.52 15.78 -41.06
N ASP A 235 60.11 15.51 -42.23
CA ASP A 235 61.50 15.79 -42.59
C ASP A 235 61.60 16.42 -43.99
N ASP A 236 62.82 16.59 -44.52
CA ASP A 236 63.09 17.21 -45.84
C ASP A 236 63.06 16.22 -47.02
N ASN A 237 62.59 14.97 -46.86
CA ASN A 237 62.52 14.02 -47.97
C ASN A 237 61.42 14.36 -48.99
N PRO A 238 61.52 13.89 -50.24
CA PRO A 238 60.54 14.23 -51.27
C PRO A 238 59.15 13.70 -50.93
N LEU A 239 58.16 14.31 -51.56
CA LEU A 239 56.85 13.73 -51.72
C LEU A 239 56.86 12.83 -52.96
N LEU A 240 56.24 11.66 -52.86
CA LEU A 240 56.32 10.60 -53.87
C LEU A 240 54.93 10.22 -54.39
N MET A 241 54.79 10.02 -55.70
CA MET A 241 53.58 9.45 -56.35
C MET A 241 53.94 8.13 -57.04
N GLY A 242 53.02 7.16 -56.99
CA GLY A 242 53.14 5.84 -57.63
C GLY A 242 54.09 4.86 -56.92
N GLN A 243 55.05 5.36 -56.13
CA GLN A 243 55.91 4.52 -55.29
C GLN A 243 56.55 5.32 -54.14
N GLY A 244 56.27 4.97 -52.88
CA GLY A 244 56.85 5.58 -51.67
C GLY A 244 58.12 4.86 -51.18
N ALA A 245 58.86 5.40 -50.19
CA ALA A 245 60.01 4.64 -49.66
C ALA A 245 59.55 3.43 -48.85
N GLY A 246 60.11 2.27 -49.19
CA GLY A 246 59.65 0.97 -48.69
C GLY A 246 58.32 0.50 -49.29
N GLY A 247 57.71 1.28 -50.19
CA GLY A 247 56.46 0.97 -50.89
C GLY A 247 56.69 0.24 -52.23
N ARG A 248 55.66 -0.47 -52.68
CA ARG A 248 55.66 -1.18 -53.96
C ARG A 248 55.13 -0.27 -55.07
N ALA A 249 55.48 -0.57 -56.31
CA ALA A 249 55.10 0.27 -57.44
C ALA A 249 53.60 0.10 -57.76
N LEU A 250 52.93 1.22 -58.01
CA LEU A 250 51.55 1.25 -58.48
C LEU A 250 51.42 0.62 -59.87
N ASP A 251 50.36 -0.16 -60.07
CA ASP A 251 49.93 -0.67 -61.38
C ASP A 251 48.52 -0.16 -61.68
N GLY A 252 48.45 0.94 -62.43
CA GLY A 252 47.21 1.69 -62.64
C GLY A 252 47.44 3.14 -63.01
N TRP A 253 46.40 3.94 -62.88
CA TRP A 253 46.40 5.35 -63.23
C TRP A 253 46.23 6.22 -61.98
N LEU A 254 46.95 7.34 -61.97
CA LEU A 254 46.61 8.48 -61.13
C LEU A 254 46.21 9.63 -62.04
N ASP A 255 45.20 10.37 -61.62
CA ASP A 255 44.91 11.67 -62.19
C ASP A 255 44.73 12.69 -61.09
N GLU A 256 45.19 13.91 -61.37
CA GLU A 256 45.15 15.10 -60.51
C GLU A 256 45.52 14.86 -59.04
N VAL A 257 46.66 15.39 -58.61
CA VAL A 257 47.04 15.29 -57.20
C VAL A 257 46.98 16.65 -56.54
N ARG A 258 46.27 16.76 -55.41
CA ARG A 258 46.23 17.98 -54.59
C ARG A 258 46.64 17.73 -53.14
N LEU A 259 47.44 18.66 -52.61
CA LEU A 259 47.75 18.79 -51.19
C LEU A 259 47.39 20.21 -50.73
N SER A 260 46.38 20.32 -49.89
CA SER A 260 45.91 21.58 -49.30
C SER A 260 46.32 21.66 -47.83
N ASP A 261 46.76 22.82 -47.36
CA ASP A 261 47.12 23.10 -45.95
C ASP A 261 45.91 23.29 -45.01
N THR A 262 44.73 22.87 -45.45
CA THR A 262 43.47 22.97 -44.72
C THR A 262 42.74 21.63 -44.71
N VAL A 263 41.92 21.42 -43.68
CA VAL A 263 41.04 20.25 -43.57
C VAL A 263 39.76 20.58 -44.33
N LEU A 264 39.62 20.02 -45.52
CA LEU A 264 38.50 20.24 -46.41
C LEU A 264 37.35 19.30 -46.04
N ALA A 265 36.13 19.79 -46.13
CA ALA A 265 34.94 18.94 -46.12
C ALA A 265 34.86 18.14 -47.42
N SER A 266 34.16 17.01 -47.43
CA SER A 266 34.01 16.22 -48.67
C SER A 266 33.27 16.96 -49.79
N SER A 267 32.49 18.00 -49.46
CA SER A 267 31.90 18.95 -50.40
C SER A 267 32.95 19.85 -51.09
N GLN A 268 34.17 19.93 -50.58
CA GLN A 268 35.24 20.81 -51.04
C GLN A 268 36.38 20.09 -51.80
N PHE A 269 36.32 18.77 -51.94
CA PHE A 269 37.28 17.96 -52.68
C PHE A 269 37.24 18.21 -54.20
N LEU A 270 38.29 17.81 -54.92
CA LEU A 270 38.38 17.80 -56.38
C LEU A 270 37.27 16.95 -57.00
N ARG A 271 36.70 17.42 -58.11
CA ARG A 271 35.53 16.78 -58.73
C ARG A 271 35.71 16.58 -60.21
N ALA A 272 35.55 15.33 -60.65
CA ALA A 272 35.07 15.05 -62.00
C ALA A 272 33.54 15.27 -61.98
N GLY A 273 33.03 16.26 -62.72
CA GLY A 273 31.59 16.59 -62.80
C GLY A 273 31.19 17.98 -62.27
N ALA A 274 30.21 18.60 -62.92
CA ALA A 274 29.78 19.98 -62.70
C ALA A 274 28.63 20.12 -61.68
N THR A 275 28.46 21.31 -61.10
CA THR A 275 27.22 21.72 -60.44
C THR A 275 26.36 22.46 -61.46
N LEU A 276 25.17 21.94 -61.73
CA LEU A 276 24.27 22.46 -62.75
C LEU A 276 23.00 23.00 -62.11
N HIS A 277 22.57 24.19 -62.55
CA HIS A 277 21.39 24.86 -62.04
C HIS A 277 20.21 24.66 -63.00
N TRP A 278 19.05 24.33 -62.45
CA TRP A 278 17.85 24.06 -63.23
C TRP A 278 17.28 25.31 -63.88
N ASP A 279 16.99 25.23 -65.18
CA ASP A 279 16.37 26.29 -65.98
C ASP A 279 15.22 25.80 -66.87
N GLY A 280 14.37 24.91 -66.36
CA GLY A 280 13.32 24.27 -67.17
C GLY A 280 12.22 25.21 -67.72
N GLY A 281 12.15 26.46 -67.27
CA GLY A 281 11.14 27.45 -67.63
C GLY A 281 11.50 28.34 -68.81
N ASP A 282 12.71 28.24 -69.34
CA ASP A 282 13.18 29.07 -70.44
C ASP A 282 13.05 28.36 -71.80
N ALA A 283 11.97 28.66 -72.53
CA ALA A 283 11.81 28.24 -73.92
C ALA A 283 12.54 29.16 -74.92
N ASP A 284 13.15 30.26 -74.47
CA ASP A 284 13.81 31.29 -75.26
C ASP A 284 15.36 31.25 -75.23
N GLY A 285 15.95 30.43 -74.35
CA GLY A 285 17.37 30.07 -74.35
C GLY A 285 18.29 31.17 -73.82
N SER A 286 17.78 32.00 -72.90
CA SER A 286 18.57 33.02 -72.23
C SER A 286 19.56 32.41 -71.24
N ASN A 287 20.72 33.04 -71.04
CA ASN A 287 21.75 32.49 -70.15
C ASN A 287 21.38 32.79 -68.67
N GLY A 288 20.89 31.81 -67.91
CA GLY A 288 20.56 31.99 -66.50
C GLY A 288 20.03 30.73 -65.79
N ALA A 289 19.79 30.83 -64.49
CA ALA A 289 19.10 29.79 -63.72
C ALA A 289 17.68 30.29 -63.38
N GLY A 290 16.77 30.32 -64.35
CA GLY A 290 15.41 30.85 -64.22
C GLY A 290 14.45 29.95 -63.43
N GLY A 291 14.74 28.65 -63.36
CA GLY A 291 13.92 27.65 -62.67
C GLY A 291 12.72 27.20 -63.52
N GLY A 292 11.59 26.86 -62.91
CA GLY A 292 10.34 26.54 -63.61
C GLY A 292 10.08 25.06 -63.87
N SER A 293 9.09 24.76 -64.71
CA SER A 293 8.68 23.38 -65.04
C SER A 293 9.28 22.92 -66.35
N GLY A 294 9.86 21.72 -66.42
CA GLY A 294 10.53 21.20 -67.62
C GLY A 294 10.87 19.71 -67.54
N THR A 295 11.60 19.21 -68.55
CA THR A 295 12.01 17.79 -68.65
C THR A 295 13.47 17.63 -68.25
N TRP A 296 13.77 16.62 -67.42
CA TRP A 296 15.13 16.20 -67.09
C TRP A 296 15.43 14.89 -67.82
N ASP A 297 16.22 14.96 -68.89
CA ASP A 297 16.68 13.81 -69.69
C ASP A 297 18.20 13.88 -69.94
N THR A 298 18.78 12.83 -70.52
CA THR A 298 20.23 12.75 -70.81
C THR A 298 20.60 13.01 -72.26
N ASP A 299 19.61 13.17 -73.14
CA ASP A 299 19.81 12.95 -74.57
C ASP A 299 19.32 14.11 -75.46
N THR A 300 18.41 14.95 -74.99
CA THR A 300 17.65 15.86 -75.88
C THR A 300 17.37 17.26 -75.37
N THR A 301 17.27 17.50 -74.05
CA THR A 301 16.87 18.81 -73.52
C THR A 301 18.00 19.51 -72.76
N ALA A 302 18.34 20.73 -73.20
CA ALA A 302 19.29 21.61 -72.53
C ALA A 302 18.52 22.52 -71.55
N ASN A 303 18.38 22.07 -70.30
CA ASN A 303 17.66 22.78 -69.21
C ASN A 303 18.56 22.97 -67.96
N TRP A 304 19.87 22.88 -68.16
CA TRP A 304 20.85 22.88 -67.08
C TRP A 304 21.92 23.94 -67.34
N TYR A 305 21.88 25.00 -66.55
CA TYR A 305 22.83 26.09 -66.60
C TYR A 305 24.11 25.74 -65.82
N PRO A 306 25.30 25.67 -66.46
CA PRO A 306 26.54 25.29 -65.80
C PRO A 306 27.27 26.46 -65.11
N GLY A 307 26.76 27.69 -65.24
CA GLY A 307 27.36 28.89 -64.66
C GLY A 307 27.92 29.88 -65.69
N SER A 308 28.13 31.12 -65.22
CA SER A 308 28.63 32.33 -65.93
C SER A 308 28.72 32.29 -67.48
N GLY A 309 27.75 32.92 -68.15
CA GLY A 309 27.89 33.38 -69.55
C GLY A 309 27.85 32.29 -70.64
N THR A 310 27.55 31.05 -70.27
CA THR A 310 27.41 29.90 -71.16
C THR A 310 25.92 29.57 -71.40
N SER A 311 25.63 28.89 -72.52
CA SER A 311 24.30 28.35 -72.80
C SER A 311 24.04 27.08 -71.99
N ASP A 312 22.77 26.79 -71.79
CA ASP A 312 22.32 25.56 -71.15
C ASP A 312 22.87 24.30 -71.82
N VAL A 313 23.11 23.29 -70.99
CA VAL A 313 23.64 21.99 -71.41
C VAL A 313 22.64 20.87 -71.14
N VAL A 314 22.80 19.76 -71.86
CA VAL A 314 22.08 18.52 -71.58
C VAL A 314 22.69 17.84 -70.36
N TRP A 315 21.88 17.22 -69.51
CA TRP A 315 22.38 16.47 -68.36
C TRP A 315 23.17 15.23 -68.81
N SER A 316 24.32 14.96 -68.22
CA SER A 316 25.03 13.69 -68.43
C SER A 316 25.05 12.86 -67.15
N SER A 317 24.43 11.67 -67.21
CA SER A 317 24.48 10.68 -66.12
C SER A 317 25.88 10.07 -65.94
N ALA A 318 26.77 10.20 -66.93
CA ALA A 318 28.13 9.67 -66.85
C ALA A 318 29.08 10.56 -66.03
N THR A 319 28.80 11.85 -65.93
CA THR A 319 29.70 12.83 -65.27
C THR A 319 29.36 13.09 -63.81
N LEU A 320 28.38 12.39 -63.23
CA LEU A 320 28.01 12.44 -61.80
C LEU A 320 27.81 13.89 -61.27
N ASN A 321 27.07 14.70 -62.05
CA ASN A 321 26.83 16.11 -61.73
C ASN A 321 25.97 16.30 -60.47
N ASN A 322 26.03 17.51 -59.89
CA ASN A 322 25.13 17.96 -58.83
C ASN A 322 23.99 18.78 -59.44
N ALA A 323 22.75 18.50 -59.06
CA ALA A 323 21.58 19.24 -59.51
C ALA A 323 21.17 20.31 -58.47
N VAL A 324 20.99 21.56 -58.89
CA VAL A 324 20.57 22.67 -58.02
C VAL A 324 19.29 23.33 -58.54
N PHE A 325 18.27 23.39 -57.68
CA PHE A 325 16.96 23.98 -57.94
C PHE A 325 16.76 25.23 -57.07
N GLY A 326 17.18 26.42 -57.54
CA GLY A 326 17.27 27.63 -56.70
C GLY A 326 16.41 28.84 -57.08
N ALA A 327 15.83 28.87 -58.30
CA ALA A 327 14.94 29.94 -58.76
C ALA A 327 13.45 29.55 -58.68
N ALA A 328 12.58 30.04 -59.56
CA ALA A 328 11.13 29.79 -59.44
C ALA A 328 10.81 28.28 -59.39
N GLY A 329 10.03 27.83 -58.40
CA GLY A 329 9.64 26.43 -58.29
C GLY A 329 8.78 25.94 -59.46
N GLY A 330 8.90 24.66 -59.81
CA GLY A 330 8.11 24.05 -60.88
C GLY A 330 8.16 22.52 -60.87
N THR A 331 7.46 21.92 -61.83
CA THR A 331 7.42 20.46 -62.01
C THR A 331 8.54 20.00 -62.94
N VAL A 332 9.43 19.15 -62.43
CA VAL A 332 10.57 18.59 -63.15
C VAL A 332 10.26 17.15 -63.50
N SER A 333 10.01 16.84 -64.76
CA SER A 333 9.65 15.48 -65.19
C SER A 333 10.88 14.74 -65.69
N ILE A 334 11.28 13.67 -65.00
CA ILE A 334 12.39 12.82 -65.45
C ILE A 334 11.91 11.93 -66.61
N SER A 335 12.64 12.00 -67.72
CA SER A 335 12.43 11.15 -68.91
C SER A 335 13.66 10.27 -69.11
N GLY A 336 13.50 8.96 -68.93
CA GLY A 336 14.61 7.99 -68.88
C GLY A 336 15.27 7.88 -67.49
N PRO A 337 16.23 6.96 -67.29
CA PRO A 337 16.99 6.87 -66.04
C PRO A 337 18.03 8.00 -65.96
N VAL A 338 17.95 8.81 -64.91
CA VAL A 338 18.89 9.89 -64.64
C VAL A 338 19.74 9.53 -63.43
N ALA A 339 21.05 9.72 -63.50
CA ALA A 339 21.96 9.60 -62.37
C ALA A 339 22.44 10.98 -61.92
N ALA A 340 22.37 11.25 -60.61
CA ALA A 340 22.86 12.47 -59.99
C ALA A 340 23.63 12.18 -58.70
N ARG A 341 24.68 12.96 -58.45
CA ARG A 341 25.49 12.82 -57.24
C ARG A 341 24.84 13.47 -56.02
N SER A 342 24.26 14.63 -56.22
CA SER A 342 23.47 15.32 -55.20
C SER A 342 22.32 16.10 -55.84
N VAL A 343 21.31 16.38 -55.03
CA VAL A 343 20.20 17.25 -55.41
C VAL A 343 20.01 18.32 -54.34
N THR A 344 19.97 19.59 -54.74
CA THR A 344 19.78 20.73 -53.84
C THR A 344 18.53 21.52 -54.23
N PHE A 345 17.66 21.84 -53.28
CA PHE A 345 16.50 22.70 -53.43
C PHE A 345 16.66 23.97 -52.59
N ASP A 346 17.04 25.07 -53.23
CA ASP A 346 17.19 26.40 -52.62
C ASP A 346 15.92 27.25 -52.72
N ALA A 347 14.93 26.82 -53.52
CA ALA A 347 13.63 27.45 -53.63
C ALA A 347 12.46 26.47 -53.39
N ALA A 348 11.35 27.01 -52.90
CA ALA A 348 10.17 26.23 -52.58
C ALA A 348 9.34 25.91 -53.84
N GLY A 349 8.55 24.83 -53.78
CA GLY A 349 7.55 24.51 -54.80
C GLY A 349 8.03 23.60 -55.92
N TYR A 350 9.26 23.11 -55.87
CA TYR A 350 9.74 22.08 -56.80
C TYR A 350 9.09 20.73 -56.55
N THR A 351 8.66 20.08 -57.62
CA THR A 351 8.24 18.68 -57.64
C THR A 351 9.00 17.93 -58.73
N VAL A 352 9.97 17.11 -58.35
CA VAL A 352 10.65 16.18 -59.27
C VAL A 352 9.80 14.93 -59.37
N GLN A 353 9.37 14.54 -60.57
CA GLN A 353 8.42 13.45 -60.77
C GLN A 353 8.80 12.59 -61.98
N SER A 354 8.10 11.45 -62.11
CA SER A 354 8.33 10.47 -63.18
C SER A 354 9.75 9.86 -63.12
N GLY A 355 9.97 8.79 -63.90
CA GLY A 355 11.29 8.18 -64.07
C GLY A 355 11.96 7.66 -62.80
N THR A 356 13.25 7.33 -62.95
CA THR A 356 14.12 6.88 -61.85
C THR A 356 15.27 7.86 -61.70
N LEU A 357 15.43 8.42 -60.50
CA LEU A 357 16.57 9.23 -60.07
C LEU A 357 17.54 8.32 -59.32
N THR A 358 18.64 7.95 -59.95
CA THR A 358 19.71 7.16 -59.33
C THR A 358 20.67 8.08 -58.60
N MET A 359 20.66 8.02 -57.27
CA MET A 359 21.58 8.78 -56.43
C MET A 359 22.93 8.05 -56.34
N THR A 360 23.97 8.67 -56.89
CA THR A 360 25.35 8.13 -56.85
C THR A 360 26.15 8.66 -55.65
N GLY A 361 25.74 9.82 -55.10
CA GLY A 361 26.06 10.28 -53.76
C GLY A 361 24.78 10.37 -52.93
N PRO A 362 24.86 10.47 -51.59
CA PRO A 362 23.67 10.35 -50.76
C PRO A 362 22.88 11.65 -50.61
N TRP A 363 23.43 12.80 -51.00
CA TRP A 363 22.96 14.10 -50.54
C TRP A 363 21.73 14.61 -51.28
N VAL A 364 20.66 14.85 -50.53
CA VAL A 364 19.51 15.65 -50.95
C VAL A 364 19.34 16.81 -49.96
N THR A 365 19.80 18.00 -50.35
CA THR A 365 19.75 19.22 -49.53
C THR A 365 18.49 19.98 -49.87
N ALA A 366 17.47 19.94 -49.00
CA ALA A 366 16.28 20.78 -49.15
C ALA A 366 16.36 21.95 -48.16
N ASN A 367 16.89 23.08 -48.63
CA ASN A 367 16.90 24.32 -47.87
C ASN A 367 15.48 24.90 -47.76
N GLN A 368 14.66 24.68 -48.80
CA GLN A 368 13.23 25.00 -48.83
C GLN A 368 12.38 23.72 -49.04
N ASN A 369 11.06 23.83 -48.89
CA ASN A 369 10.15 22.69 -49.06
C ASN A 369 10.11 22.21 -50.53
N ALA A 370 10.35 20.92 -50.74
CA ALA A 370 10.37 20.28 -52.07
C ALA A 370 9.78 18.88 -52.04
N THR A 371 9.34 18.38 -53.20
CA THR A 371 8.76 17.04 -53.36
C THR A 371 9.56 16.23 -54.39
N ILE A 372 9.87 14.97 -54.07
CA ILE A 372 10.35 13.97 -55.02
C ILE A 372 9.30 12.86 -55.12
N SER A 373 8.64 12.85 -56.28
CA SER A 373 7.70 11.84 -56.77
C SER A 373 8.29 10.97 -57.89
N SER A 374 9.61 10.91 -58.00
CA SER A 374 10.37 9.95 -58.81
C SER A 374 10.78 8.76 -57.95
N VAL A 375 11.11 7.61 -58.55
CA VAL A 375 11.75 6.51 -57.81
C VAL A 375 13.22 6.89 -57.56
N ILE A 376 13.63 6.99 -56.30
CA ILE A 376 15.03 7.14 -55.90
C ILE A 376 15.68 5.75 -55.83
N ALA A 377 16.78 5.57 -56.55
CA ALA A 377 17.55 4.33 -56.62
C ALA A 377 19.04 4.56 -56.30
N GLY A 378 19.82 3.49 -56.19
CA GLY A 378 21.27 3.54 -55.96
C GLY A 378 21.73 2.95 -54.62
N SER A 379 23.04 2.74 -54.46
CA SER A 379 23.60 2.13 -53.24
C SER A 379 24.06 3.14 -52.18
N ALA A 380 24.12 4.44 -52.53
CA ALA A 380 24.66 5.48 -51.66
C ALA A 380 23.84 5.74 -50.38
N GLY A 381 22.55 5.37 -50.37
CA GLY A 381 21.61 5.77 -49.32
C GLY A 381 21.13 7.20 -49.52
N LEU A 382 20.61 7.82 -48.46
CA LEU A 382 20.05 9.17 -48.49
C LEU A 382 20.50 9.97 -47.27
N VAL A 383 21.13 11.13 -47.47
CA VAL A 383 21.34 12.14 -46.42
C VAL A 383 20.52 13.36 -46.77
N LYS A 384 19.50 13.63 -45.94
CA LYS A 384 18.69 14.85 -46.01
C LYS A 384 19.36 15.96 -45.22
N ASP A 385 19.69 17.03 -45.91
CA ASP A 385 20.24 18.26 -45.33
C ASP A 385 19.36 19.49 -45.65
N GLY A 386 19.63 20.64 -45.04
CA GLY A 386 18.85 21.87 -45.15
C GLY A 386 17.59 21.90 -44.26
N ALA A 387 17.12 23.10 -43.92
CA ALA A 387 16.04 23.29 -42.95
C ALA A 387 14.63 22.91 -43.46
N GLY A 388 14.43 22.82 -44.77
CA GLY A 388 13.14 22.55 -45.40
C GLY A 388 12.63 21.12 -45.25
N THR A 389 11.37 20.91 -45.64
CA THR A 389 10.73 19.59 -45.71
C THR A 389 10.93 18.96 -47.08
N LEU A 390 11.53 17.76 -47.11
CA LEU A 390 11.57 16.91 -48.30
C LEU A 390 10.41 15.91 -48.26
N THR A 391 9.48 16.01 -49.20
CA THR A 391 8.35 15.07 -49.31
C THR A 391 8.66 13.97 -50.32
N LEU A 392 8.60 12.72 -49.90
CA LEU A 392 8.81 11.53 -50.74
C LEU A 392 7.48 10.81 -50.94
N THR A 393 7.01 10.73 -52.19
CA THR A 393 5.66 10.21 -52.50
C THR A 393 5.66 8.83 -53.15
N ASN A 394 6.82 8.31 -53.56
CA ASN A 394 6.95 6.98 -54.15
C ASN A 394 7.73 6.02 -53.25
N ALA A 395 7.52 4.72 -53.49
CA ALA A 395 8.40 3.67 -52.98
C ALA A 395 9.76 3.77 -53.65
N ASN A 396 10.82 3.83 -52.84
CA ASN A 396 12.20 3.99 -53.31
C ASN A 396 12.97 2.67 -53.21
N THR A 397 13.99 2.51 -54.06
CA THR A 397 14.73 1.24 -54.23
C THR A 397 16.21 1.34 -53.87
N PHE A 398 16.66 2.48 -53.33
CA PHE A 398 18.02 2.61 -52.84
C PHE A 398 18.31 1.63 -51.69
N THR A 399 19.54 1.14 -51.55
CA THR A 399 19.85 0.08 -50.55
C THR A 399 20.61 0.57 -49.32
N GLY A 400 21.13 1.81 -49.34
CA GLY A 400 21.79 2.43 -48.19
C GLY A 400 20.81 2.94 -47.11
N GLY A 401 21.33 3.28 -45.93
CA GLY A 401 20.54 3.91 -44.87
C GLY A 401 20.10 5.34 -45.21
N THR A 402 19.20 5.88 -44.39
CA THR A 402 18.80 7.29 -44.47
C THR A 402 19.32 8.05 -43.25
N THR A 403 19.96 9.20 -43.43
CA THR A 403 20.29 10.14 -42.35
C THR A 403 19.51 11.44 -42.55
N ILE A 404 18.78 11.89 -41.55
CA ILE A 404 18.20 13.23 -41.51
C ILE A 404 19.17 14.10 -40.71
N SER A 405 20.02 14.85 -41.42
CA SER A 405 20.98 15.76 -40.81
C SER A 405 20.31 17.08 -40.44
N GLN A 406 19.38 17.60 -41.26
CA GLN A 406 18.63 18.82 -40.94
C GLN A 406 17.19 18.79 -41.50
N GLY A 407 16.28 19.49 -40.81
CA GLY A 407 14.92 19.73 -41.28
C GLY A 407 14.02 18.49 -41.17
N THR A 408 13.13 18.30 -42.14
CA THR A 408 12.11 17.25 -42.10
C THR A 408 12.17 16.37 -43.34
N ILE A 409 12.02 15.05 -43.18
CA ILE A 409 11.53 14.16 -44.24
C ILE A 409 10.06 13.86 -43.97
N GLN A 410 9.23 14.06 -45.00
CA GLN A 410 7.86 13.58 -45.04
C GLN A 410 7.74 12.37 -45.96
N VAL A 411 7.16 11.25 -45.48
CA VAL A 411 6.94 10.02 -46.27
C VAL A 411 5.46 9.81 -46.58
N ASN A 412 5.11 9.67 -47.86
CA ASN A 412 3.72 9.48 -48.33
C ASN A 412 3.51 8.12 -49.02
N ALA A 413 4.52 7.25 -49.08
CA ALA A 413 4.42 5.88 -49.59
C ALA A 413 5.12 4.86 -48.69
N ASN A 414 4.63 3.62 -48.69
CA ASN A 414 5.33 2.50 -48.09
C ASN A 414 6.73 2.40 -48.71
N THR A 415 7.74 2.09 -47.87
CA THR A 415 9.14 1.99 -48.29
C THR A 415 9.69 3.22 -49.02
N ALA A 416 9.15 4.42 -48.77
CA ALA A 416 9.71 5.69 -49.27
C ALA A 416 11.16 5.92 -48.81
N LEU A 417 11.58 5.27 -47.73
CA LEU A 417 12.97 5.29 -47.23
C LEU A 417 13.69 3.94 -47.40
N SER A 418 13.18 3.08 -48.30
CA SER A 418 13.65 1.70 -48.46
C SER A 418 13.60 0.91 -47.13
N SER A 419 14.49 -0.06 -46.91
CA SER A 419 14.56 -0.90 -45.70
C SER A 419 15.73 -0.59 -44.77
N GLY A 420 16.62 0.33 -45.13
CA GLY A 420 17.80 0.68 -44.33
C GLY A 420 17.46 1.41 -43.03
N THR A 421 18.41 1.47 -42.09
CA THR A 421 18.25 2.24 -40.85
C THR A 421 18.08 3.73 -41.13
N ILE A 422 17.18 4.38 -40.40
CA ILE A 422 16.99 5.83 -40.40
C ILE A 422 17.72 6.43 -39.20
N THR A 423 18.68 7.32 -39.42
CA THR A 423 19.40 8.04 -38.37
C THR A 423 18.88 9.48 -38.28
N LEU A 424 18.38 9.87 -37.11
CA LEU A 424 17.88 11.21 -36.83
C LEU A 424 18.94 12.04 -36.10
N GLY A 425 19.63 12.87 -36.87
CA GLY A 425 20.73 13.73 -36.41
C GLY A 425 22.12 13.10 -36.59
N ASP A 426 23.07 13.93 -36.97
CA ASP A 426 24.50 13.62 -37.04
C ASP A 426 25.32 14.79 -36.50
N ALA A 427 26.66 14.73 -36.63
CA ALA A 427 27.53 15.80 -36.14
C ALA A 427 27.27 17.15 -36.85
N ALA A 428 26.77 17.12 -38.09
CA ALA A 428 26.49 18.34 -38.87
C ALA A 428 25.17 19.01 -38.45
N THR A 429 24.23 18.26 -37.87
CA THR A 429 22.98 18.80 -37.33
C THR A 429 23.19 19.91 -36.30
N GLY A 430 24.23 19.81 -35.45
CA GLY A 430 24.49 20.79 -34.39
C GLY A 430 23.29 20.98 -33.46
N ALA A 431 22.79 22.23 -33.37
CA ALA A 431 21.60 22.59 -32.57
C ALA A 431 20.28 22.56 -33.38
N GLY A 432 20.30 22.12 -34.64
CA GLY A 432 19.14 22.06 -35.51
C GLY A 432 18.18 20.93 -35.16
N ASN A 433 16.91 21.10 -35.52
CA ASN A 433 15.86 20.10 -35.31
C ASN A 433 15.79 19.13 -36.50
N VAL A 434 15.43 17.88 -36.21
CA VAL A 434 15.26 16.83 -37.23
C VAL A 434 13.92 16.12 -37.03
N SER A 435 13.19 15.88 -38.12
CA SER A 435 11.88 15.24 -38.06
C SER A 435 11.68 14.19 -39.14
N LEU A 436 11.08 13.05 -38.75
CA LEU A 436 10.55 12.05 -39.66
C LEU A 436 9.03 12.00 -39.52
N LEU A 437 8.32 12.50 -40.53
CA LEU A 437 6.86 12.60 -40.49
C LEU A 437 6.20 11.77 -41.58
N ALA A 438 5.14 11.05 -41.26
CA ALA A 438 4.34 10.32 -42.24
C ALA A 438 3.11 11.11 -42.70
N GLY A 439 2.84 11.04 -44.01
CA GLY A 439 1.86 11.82 -44.77
C GLY A 439 1.02 10.96 -45.75
N PHE A 440 0.81 9.67 -45.46
CA PHE A 440 0.01 8.74 -46.26
C PHE A 440 -1.41 9.23 -46.57
N ALA A 441 -1.77 9.30 -47.85
CA ALA A 441 -3.05 9.83 -48.32
C ALA A 441 -4.22 8.81 -48.27
N SER A 442 -3.95 7.50 -48.35
CA SER A 442 -4.95 6.43 -48.18
C SER A 442 -4.28 5.05 -47.95
N GLY A 443 -4.98 4.13 -47.30
CA GLY A 443 -4.49 2.77 -46.98
C GLY A 443 -3.72 2.66 -45.66
N SER A 444 -3.68 1.45 -45.08
CA SER A 444 -2.86 1.15 -43.89
C SER A 444 -1.40 1.10 -44.32
N ALA A 445 -0.60 2.02 -43.81
CA ALA A 445 0.78 2.23 -44.22
C ALA A 445 1.71 2.34 -43.01
N ALA A 446 2.91 1.78 -43.14
CA ALA A 446 3.83 1.60 -42.03
C ALA A 446 5.25 2.03 -42.41
N VAL A 447 5.90 2.74 -41.49
CA VAL A 447 7.36 2.91 -41.49
C VAL A 447 7.96 1.72 -40.76
N THR A 448 8.59 0.81 -41.50
CA THR A 448 9.13 -0.46 -40.96
C THR A 448 10.63 -0.39 -40.66
N ASN A 449 11.30 0.69 -41.06
CA ASN A 449 12.73 0.89 -40.87
C ASN A 449 13.10 0.95 -39.38
N PRO A 450 14.22 0.35 -38.96
CA PRO A 450 14.84 0.69 -37.68
C PRO A 450 15.20 2.18 -37.64
N ILE A 451 14.92 2.86 -36.53
CA ILE A 451 15.19 4.29 -36.33
C ILE A 451 16.20 4.46 -35.20
N LEU A 452 17.27 5.20 -35.45
CA LEU A 452 18.26 5.62 -34.46
C LEU A 452 18.09 7.12 -34.18
N VAL A 453 17.72 7.47 -32.94
CA VAL A 453 17.76 8.84 -32.43
C VAL A 453 19.17 9.09 -31.90
N SER A 454 20.03 9.67 -32.75
CA SER A 454 21.48 9.76 -32.54
C SER A 454 21.88 10.79 -31.49
N SER A 455 22.89 10.51 -30.67
CA SER A 455 23.44 11.46 -29.68
C SER A 455 24.40 12.51 -30.27
N GLN A 456 24.69 12.45 -31.57
CA GLN A 456 25.66 13.34 -32.23
C GLN A 456 25.15 14.79 -32.40
N ALA A 457 23.88 15.06 -32.08
CA ALA A 457 23.21 16.34 -32.27
C ALA A 457 22.42 16.78 -31.01
N GLY A 458 22.23 18.09 -30.84
CA GLY A 458 21.59 18.69 -29.66
C GLY A 458 20.17 19.25 -29.85
N GLY A 459 19.67 19.42 -31.09
CA GLY A 459 18.33 19.99 -31.33
C GLY A 459 17.17 19.02 -31.09
N GLU A 460 15.94 19.39 -31.40
CA GLU A 460 14.76 18.54 -31.14
C GLU A 460 14.64 17.39 -32.17
N VAL A 461 14.13 16.23 -31.73
CA VAL A 461 13.80 15.10 -32.63
C VAL A 461 12.32 14.81 -32.59
N ARG A 462 11.66 14.80 -33.76
CA ARG A 462 10.25 14.42 -33.88
C ARG A 462 10.08 13.19 -34.77
N ILE A 463 9.24 12.26 -34.32
CA ILE A 463 8.74 11.13 -35.11
C ILE A 463 7.23 11.14 -35.02
N GLY A 464 6.52 11.06 -36.13
CA GLY A 464 5.06 11.02 -36.07
C GLY A 464 4.39 11.29 -37.39
N THR A 465 3.18 11.82 -37.39
CA THR A 465 2.52 12.21 -38.64
C THR A 465 2.43 13.72 -38.80
N ILE A 466 2.25 14.18 -40.04
CA ILE A 466 1.79 15.55 -40.33
C ILE A 466 0.29 15.70 -40.01
N GLN A 467 -0.21 16.94 -40.07
CA GLN A 467 -1.65 17.19 -40.05
C GLN A 467 -2.31 16.67 -41.33
N MET A 468 -3.24 15.74 -41.16
CA MET A 468 -4.01 15.14 -42.24
C MET A 468 -5.50 15.45 -42.10
N ASN A 469 -6.23 15.47 -43.23
CA ASN A 469 -7.67 15.69 -43.24
C ASN A 469 -8.43 14.65 -42.39
N PRO A 470 -9.57 15.02 -41.78
CA PRO A 470 -10.46 14.08 -41.10
C PRO A 470 -10.84 12.89 -42.00
N GLY A 471 -10.61 11.67 -41.54
CA GLY A 471 -10.85 10.42 -42.31
C GLY A 471 -9.59 9.67 -42.76
N ALA A 472 -8.39 10.19 -42.46
CA ALA A 472 -7.12 9.51 -42.73
C ALA A 472 -6.92 8.23 -41.89
N VAL A 473 -6.31 7.22 -42.51
CA VAL A 473 -6.08 5.85 -42.00
C VAL A 473 -5.06 5.85 -40.84
N PRO A 474 -5.12 4.92 -39.87
CA PRO A 474 -4.06 4.77 -38.87
C PRO A 474 -2.69 4.63 -39.54
N THR A 475 -1.74 5.46 -39.10
CA THR A 475 -0.34 5.37 -39.52
C THR A 475 0.45 4.59 -38.48
N TYR A 476 1.31 3.68 -38.94
CA TYR A 476 2.11 2.81 -38.08
C TYR A 476 3.61 3.08 -38.18
N TYR A 477 4.29 2.99 -37.04
CA TYR A 477 5.74 2.87 -36.94
C TYR A 477 6.07 1.51 -36.34
N ASP A 478 6.58 0.59 -37.17
CA ASP A 478 6.78 -0.82 -36.83
C ASP A 478 8.24 -1.16 -36.51
N GLY A 479 9.19 -0.38 -37.04
CA GLY A 479 10.60 -0.58 -36.77
C GLY A 479 10.99 -0.17 -35.34
N THR A 480 12.03 -0.81 -34.82
CA THR A 480 12.62 -0.45 -33.51
C THR A 480 13.09 1.00 -33.50
N ILE A 481 12.78 1.73 -32.44
CA ILE A 481 13.27 3.08 -32.18
C ILE A 481 14.32 3.02 -31.07
N THR A 482 15.58 3.26 -31.42
CA THR A 482 16.72 3.29 -30.48
C THR A 482 17.05 4.71 -30.09
N LEU A 483 16.90 5.03 -28.82
CA LEU A 483 17.16 6.34 -28.23
C LEU A 483 18.61 6.46 -27.75
N GLN A 484 19.28 7.55 -28.12
CA GLN A 484 20.51 8.01 -27.47
C GLN A 484 20.35 9.42 -26.88
N ARG A 485 19.15 10.00 -27.03
CA ARG A 485 18.68 11.29 -26.49
C ARG A 485 17.15 11.35 -26.57
N ASP A 486 16.58 12.41 -26.02
CA ASP A 486 15.14 12.64 -25.94
C ASP A 486 14.47 12.67 -27.33
N VAL A 487 13.24 12.16 -27.40
CA VAL A 487 12.42 12.13 -28.61
C VAL A 487 11.01 12.63 -28.35
N ILE A 488 10.44 13.32 -29.33
CA ILE A 488 9.03 13.67 -29.37
C ILE A 488 8.31 12.72 -30.32
N LEU A 489 7.32 11.99 -29.80
CA LEU A 489 6.37 11.23 -30.58
C LEU A 489 5.14 12.10 -30.83
N GLN A 490 4.88 12.39 -32.10
CA GLN A 490 3.88 13.39 -32.52
C GLN A 490 2.63 12.74 -33.13
N ALA A 491 1.46 13.16 -32.66
CA ALA A 491 0.20 12.94 -33.35
C ALA A 491 -0.18 14.15 -34.22
N GLY A 492 0.08 14.05 -35.53
CA GLY A 492 -0.45 15.01 -36.50
C GLY A 492 -1.80 14.62 -37.08
N SER A 493 -2.09 13.32 -37.22
CA SER A 493 -3.30 12.78 -37.85
C SER A 493 -4.55 13.16 -37.06
N SER A 494 -5.67 13.29 -37.77
CA SER A 494 -6.98 13.56 -37.17
C SER A 494 -7.55 12.37 -36.37
N ASP A 495 -7.04 11.13 -36.54
CA ASP A 495 -7.37 9.96 -35.68
C ASP A 495 -6.21 9.61 -34.74
N ARG A 496 -5.20 8.86 -35.23
CA ARG A 496 -4.09 8.39 -34.39
C ARG A 496 -2.79 8.16 -35.15
N THR A 497 -1.67 8.33 -34.44
CA THR A 497 -0.33 7.84 -34.83
C THR A 497 0.03 6.66 -33.92
N THR A 498 0.35 5.51 -34.49
CA THR A 498 0.57 4.27 -33.71
C THR A 498 2.02 3.80 -33.81
N PHE A 499 2.65 3.52 -32.67
CA PHE A 499 4.00 2.96 -32.57
C PHE A 499 3.90 1.52 -32.08
N ARG A 500 4.22 0.57 -32.97
CA ARG A 500 4.24 -0.88 -32.69
C ARG A 500 5.65 -1.43 -32.52
N GLY A 501 6.65 -0.75 -33.08
CA GLY A 501 8.06 -1.09 -32.87
C GLY A 501 8.49 -0.88 -31.42
N LYS A 502 9.49 -1.66 -30.98
CA LYS A 502 10.11 -1.52 -29.65
C LYS A 502 10.83 -0.17 -29.53
N ILE A 503 10.67 0.52 -28.41
CA ILE A 503 11.44 1.71 -28.03
C ILE A 503 12.48 1.30 -26.98
N THR A 504 13.77 1.55 -27.27
CA THR A 504 14.93 1.10 -26.47
C THR A 504 15.95 2.22 -26.31
N GLY A 505 16.96 2.04 -25.45
CA GLY A 505 18.09 2.97 -25.32
C GLY A 505 17.88 4.03 -24.23
N THR A 506 18.53 5.18 -24.32
CA THR A 506 18.49 6.22 -23.28
C THR A 506 17.93 7.52 -23.84
N GLY A 507 16.93 8.10 -23.16
CA GLY A 507 16.26 9.34 -23.55
C GLY A 507 14.83 9.41 -23.05
N ASN A 508 14.34 10.61 -22.78
CA ASN A 508 12.93 10.84 -22.45
C ASN A 508 12.05 10.69 -23.69
N VAL A 509 10.83 10.20 -23.47
CA VAL A 509 9.79 10.12 -24.51
C VAL A 509 8.73 11.17 -24.21
N ILE A 510 8.62 12.15 -25.10
CA ILE A 510 7.66 13.25 -25.00
C ILE A 510 6.55 12.98 -26.01
N ILE A 511 5.30 13.00 -25.55
CA ILE A 511 4.12 12.79 -26.37
C ILE A 511 3.50 14.14 -26.65
N ASP A 512 3.42 14.49 -27.93
CA ASP A 512 2.96 15.79 -28.39
C ASP A 512 1.96 15.66 -29.55
N SER A 513 1.22 16.72 -29.84
CA SER A 513 0.25 16.74 -30.93
C SER A 513 0.19 18.09 -31.62
N GLN A 514 -0.17 18.06 -32.91
CA GLN A 514 -0.35 19.27 -33.71
C GLN A 514 -1.77 19.84 -33.61
N GLY A 515 -2.44 19.70 -32.45
CA GLY A 515 -3.82 20.17 -32.23
C GLY A 515 -4.56 19.35 -31.17
N THR A 516 -5.74 19.82 -30.74
CA THR A 516 -6.52 19.16 -29.68
C THR A 516 -7.14 17.83 -30.13
N GLY A 517 -7.16 16.86 -29.23
CA GLY A 517 -7.88 15.58 -29.41
C GLY A 517 -7.15 14.53 -30.26
N ARG A 518 -5.92 14.81 -30.69
CA ARG A 518 -5.10 13.87 -31.48
C ARG A 518 -4.38 12.87 -30.57
N ARG A 519 -4.23 11.64 -31.06
CA ARG A 519 -3.77 10.50 -30.26
C ARG A 519 -2.44 9.92 -30.75
N VAL A 520 -1.49 9.79 -29.84
CA VAL A 520 -0.35 8.86 -29.99
C VAL A 520 -0.73 7.56 -29.30
N THR A 521 -0.61 6.44 -30.02
CA THR A 521 -0.89 5.10 -29.49
C THR A 521 0.42 4.33 -29.41
N LEU A 522 0.74 3.79 -28.24
CA LEU A 522 1.80 2.81 -28.06
C LEU A 522 1.14 1.43 -28.02
N ASP A 523 1.54 0.57 -28.97
CA ASP A 523 0.90 -0.71 -29.26
C ASP A 523 1.96 -1.81 -29.35
N ASN A 524 2.72 -1.94 -28.27
CA ASN A 524 3.77 -2.93 -28.07
C ASN A 524 3.80 -3.32 -26.57
N ASN A 525 4.64 -4.28 -26.17
CA ASN A 525 4.80 -4.69 -24.76
C ASN A 525 6.28 -4.93 -24.39
N THR A 526 7.21 -4.31 -25.13
CA THR A 526 8.63 -4.70 -25.11
C THR A 526 9.58 -3.52 -24.95
N ASN A 527 9.07 -2.33 -24.62
CA ASN A 527 9.93 -1.16 -24.47
C ASN A 527 10.83 -1.31 -23.23
N ASP A 528 12.09 -0.91 -23.36
CA ASP A 528 13.12 -1.00 -22.31
C ASP A 528 14.03 0.24 -22.30
N PHE A 529 13.51 1.37 -22.79
CA PHE A 529 14.25 2.63 -22.73
C PHE A 529 14.46 3.11 -21.29
N VAL A 530 15.54 3.85 -21.07
CA VAL A 530 15.88 4.51 -19.82
C VAL A 530 15.59 6.00 -19.97
N GLY A 531 14.49 6.45 -19.38
CA GLY A 531 14.05 7.84 -19.44
C GLY A 531 12.62 8.00 -18.92
N ASN A 532 12.16 9.24 -18.79
CA ASN A 532 10.81 9.56 -18.34
C ASN A 532 9.86 9.75 -19.52
N VAL A 533 8.56 9.63 -19.25
CA VAL A 533 7.50 9.88 -20.23
C VAL A 533 6.77 11.17 -19.86
N THR A 534 6.59 12.08 -20.83
CA THR A 534 5.81 13.32 -20.63
C THR A 534 4.71 13.39 -21.67
N VAL A 535 3.45 13.52 -21.24
CA VAL A 535 2.30 13.76 -22.12
C VAL A 535 1.95 15.25 -22.06
N ASN A 536 2.25 15.98 -23.14
CA ASN A 536 1.99 17.41 -23.21
C ASN A 536 0.50 17.74 -23.19
N PRO A 537 0.11 18.97 -22.81
CA PRO A 537 -1.27 19.45 -22.90
C PRO A 537 -1.91 19.19 -24.27
N SER A 538 -3.24 19.07 -24.31
CA SER A 538 -4.03 18.86 -25.54
C SER A 538 -3.78 17.55 -26.30
N THR A 539 -2.85 16.71 -25.81
CA THR A 539 -2.44 15.45 -26.44
C THR A 539 -3.02 14.24 -25.72
N ILE A 540 -3.34 13.18 -26.47
CA ILE A 540 -3.76 11.90 -25.91
C ILE A 540 -2.63 10.87 -26.12
N LEU A 541 -2.14 10.27 -25.04
CA LEU A 541 -1.35 9.03 -25.07
C LEU A 541 -2.31 7.85 -24.81
N GLN A 542 -2.39 6.90 -25.73
CA GLN A 542 -3.13 5.65 -25.55
C GLN A 542 -2.17 4.47 -25.43
N LEU A 543 -2.42 3.61 -24.43
CA LEU A 543 -1.69 2.37 -24.18
C LEU A 543 -2.59 1.17 -24.54
N ASN A 544 -2.19 0.38 -25.53
CA ASN A 544 -2.94 -0.82 -25.96
C ASN A 544 -2.46 -2.14 -25.32
N GLY A 545 -1.38 -2.06 -24.55
CA GLY A 545 -0.67 -3.19 -23.97
C GLY A 545 -0.41 -3.01 -22.46
N THR A 546 0.30 -3.96 -21.88
CA THR A 546 0.77 -3.92 -20.48
C THR A 546 2.29 -3.82 -20.49
N SER A 547 2.90 -3.07 -19.56
CA SER A 547 4.35 -2.86 -19.53
C SER A 547 4.87 -2.17 -20.79
N ILE A 548 4.10 -1.20 -21.31
CA ILE A 548 4.53 -0.33 -22.40
C ILE A 548 5.54 0.68 -21.88
N ILE A 549 5.27 1.25 -20.72
CA ILE A 549 6.17 2.20 -20.08
C ILE A 549 7.10 1.40 -19.17
N PRO A 550 8.44 1.54 -19.30
CA PRO A 550 9.37 0.88 -18.39
C PRO A 550 9.07 1.23 -16.93
N ASP A 551 9.07 0.23 -16.05
CA ASP A 551 8.69 0.38 -14.65
C ASP A 551 9.50 1.44 -13.88
N ALA A 552 10.75 1.71 -14.30
CA ALA A 552 11.62 2.71 -13.70
C ALA A 552 11.32 4.16 -14.15
N SER A 553 10.44 4.36 -15.14
CA SER A 553 10.12 5.66 -15.70
C SER A 553 9.12 6.43 -14.84
N ASN A 554 9.40 7.71 -14.61
CA ASN A 554 8.39 8.64 -14.12
C ASN A 554 7.51 9.09 -15.30
N VAL A 555 6.21 9.25 -15.04
CA VAL A 555 5.24 9.67 -16.06
C VAL A 555 4.60 10.99 -15.63
N THR A 556 4.74 12.02 -16.47
CA THR A 556 4.08 13.32 -16.29
C THR A 556 2.93 13.44 -17.27
N VAL A 557 1.69 13.47 -16.78
CA VAL A 557 0.48 13.59 -17.61
C VAL A 557 -0.09 15.00 -17.49
N ASN A 558 0.14 15.84 -18.50
CA ASN A 558 -0.48 17.17 -18.64
C ASN A 558 -1.60 17.19 -19.69
N GLY A 559 -1.58 16.24 -20.64
CA GLY A 559 -2.66 15.95 -21.57
C GLY A 559 -3.62 14.88 -21.05
N THR A 560 -3.81 13.82 -21.81
CA THR A 560 -4.67 12.69 -21.44
C THR A 560 -3.93 11.36 -21.59
N LEU A 561 -4.02 10.48 -20.60
CA LEU A 561 -3.57 9.10 -20.64
C LEU A 561 -4.79 8.16 -20.74
N TYR A 562 -4.85 7.37 -21.80
CA TYR A 562 -5.89 6.37 -22.08
C TYR A 562 -5.36 4.95 -21.90
N PHE A 563 -6.03 4.20 -21.05
CA PHE A 563 -5.85 2.75 -20.97
C PHE A 563 -6.82 2.06 -21.93
N ASN A 564 -6.27 1.35 -22.89
CA ASN A 564 -6.96 0.36 -23.74
C ASN A 564 -6.51 -1.07 -23.40
N SER A 565 -5.90 -1.26 -22.23
CA SER A 565 -5.35 -2.52 -21.71
C SER A 565 -5.84 -2.79 -20.27
N THR A 566 -5.32 -3.83 -19.62
CA THR A 566 -5.67 -4.19 -18.24
C THR A 566 -4.87 -3.42 -17.17
N GLY A 567 -3.92 -2.56 -17.55
CA GLY A 567 -3.14 -1.78 -16.60
C GLY A 567 -1.74 -1.39 -17.08
N GLU A 568 -1.03 -0.65 -16.24
CA GLU A 568 0.36 -0.24 -16.46
C GLU A 568 1.09 -0.08 -15.11
N THR A 569 2.40 -0.34 -15.10
CA THR A 569 3.26 -0.14 -13.93
C THR A 569 4.31 0.93 -14.24
N ILE A 570 4.44 1.91 -13.33
CA ILE A 570 5.36 3.05 -13.50
C ILE A 570 6.07 3.39 -12.19
N ASN A 571 7.11 4.21 -12.26
CA ASN A 571 7.86 4.60 -11.07
C ASN A 571 7.14 5.70 -10.27
N ALA A 572 6.72 6.78 -10.92
CA ALA A 572 6.00 7.87 -10.28
C ALA A 572 5.02 8.54 -11.23
N LEU A 573 3.88 8.98 -10.70
CA LEU A 573 2.87 9.71 -11.47
C LEU A 573 2.88 11.20 -11.12
N ASN A 574 3.00 12.05 -12.15
CA ASN A 574 3.03 13.50 -12.05
C ASN A 574 2.07 14.18 -13.03
N GLY A 575 1.82 15.47 -12.86
CA GLY A 575 1.10 16.31 -13.82
C GLY A 575 -0.33 16.65 -13.41
N THR A 576 -1.06 17.31 -14.31
CA THR A 576 -2.39 17.91 -14.05
C THR A 576 -3.46 17.52 -15.07
N GLY A 577 -3.16 16.56 -15.94
CA GLY A 577 -4.01 16.12 -17.05
C GLY A 577 -5.13 15.17 -16.64
N VAL A 578 -5.56 14.32 -17.57
CA VAL A 578 -6.65 13.34 -17.37
C VAL A 578 -6.13 11.93 -17.53
N ILE A 579 -6.55 11.01 -16.66
CA ILE A 579 -6.31 9.58 -16.78
C ILE A 579 -7.67 8.89 -16.83
N GLN A 580 -7.93 8.10 -17.88
CA GLN A 580 -9.22 7.42 -18.03
C GLN A 580 -9.13 6.13 -18.85
N VAL A 581 -10.18 5.32 -18.75
CA VAL A 581 -10.33 4.11 -19.56
C VAL A 581 -10.90 4.48 -20.93
N HIS A 582 -10.36 3.88 -21.99
CA HIS A 582 -10.93 4.04 -23.32
C HIS A 582 -12.37 3.47 -23.36
N PRO A 583 -13.36 4.13 -24.00
CA PRO A 583 -14.78 3.73 -23.93
C PRO A 583 -15.10 2.31 -24.44
N SER A 584 -14.22 1.72 -25.26
CA SER A 584 -14.41 0.38 -25.82
C SER A 584 -13.92 -0.76 -24.93
N VAL A 585 -13.36 -0.48 -23.75
CA VAL A 585 -12.78 -1.50 -22.87
C VAL A 585 -13.83 -1.98 -21.87
N GLY A 586 -14.04 -3.30 -21.79
CA GLY A 586 -14.94 -3.92 -20.81
C GLY A 586 -14.30 -4.23 -19.45
N THR A 587 -12.96 -4.26 -19.37
CA THR A 587 -12.19 -4.60 -18.16
C THR A 587 -11.59 -3.36 -17.50
N SER A 588 -11.57 -3.34 -16.17
CA SER A 588 -11.02 -2.23 -15.36
C SER A 588 -9.48 -2.27 -15.33
N PRO A 589 -8.75 -1.25 -15.83
CA PRO A 589 -7.30 -1.21 -15.74
C PRO A 589 -6.80 -0.86 -14.34
N THR A 590 -5.65 -1.41 -13.94
CA THR A 590 -4.93 -0.97 -12.73
C THR A 590 -3.67 -0.18 -13.10
N LEU A 591 -3.59 1.07 -12.64
CA LEU A 591 -2.36 1.86 -12.69
C LEU A 591 -1.56 1.63 -11.40
N THR A 592 -0.42 0.96 -11.53
CA THR A 592 0.51 0.70 -10.44
C THR A 592 1.63 1.74 -10.44
N VAL A 593 1.88 2.39 -9.30
CA VAL A 593 2.92 3.41 -9.15
C VAL A 593 3.92 3.01 -8.06
N GLY A 594 5.17 3.42 -8.20
CA GLY A 594 6.23 3.21 -7.21
C GLY A 594 7.13 2.00 -7.47
N ALA A 595 7.18 1.49 -8.71
CA ALA A 595 7.92 0.26 -9.02
C ALA A 595 9.43 0.31 -8.73
N ALA A 596 10.07 1.49 -8.85
CA ALA A 596 11.45 1.73 -8.40
C ALA A 596 11.51 2.63 -7.15
N GLY A 597 10.42 2.66 -6.35
CA GLY A 597 10.33 3.46 -5.12
C GLY A 597 10.15 4.97 -5.34
N GLY A 598 9.78 5.40 -6.54
CA GLY A 598 9.59 6.79 -6.91
C GLY A 598 8.46 7.49 -6.15
N SER A 599 8.59 8.81 -6.05
CA SER A 599 7.59 9.71 -5.48
C SER A 599 7.02 10.62 -6.58
N GLY A 600 5.71 10.87 -6.54
CA GLY A 600 5.01 11.65 -7.56
C GLY A 600 3.91 12.55 -6.98
N SER A 601 3.50 13.55 -7.75
CA SER A 601 2.40 14.45 -7.41
C SER A 601 1.47 14.68 -8.60
N PHE A 602 0.24 14.17 -8.51
CA PHE A 602 -0.76 14.28 -9.57
C PHE A 602 -1.94 15.15 -9.13
N GLY A 603 -2.12 16.27 -9.82
CA GLY A 603 -3.19 17.24 -9.60
C GLY A 603 -4.35 17.15 -10.61
N GLY A 604 -4.32 16.16 -11.50
CA GLY A 604 -5.27 16.01 -12.59
C GLY A 604 -6.55 15.23 -12.24
N THR A 605 -7.30 14.80 -13.26
CA THR A 605 -8.53 14.01 -13.07
C THR A 605 -8.31 12.54 -13.42
N ILE A 606 -8.63 11.62 -12.51
CA ILE A 606 -8.72 10.18 -12.78
C ILE A 606 -10.20 9.83 -12.85
N GLN A 607 -10.67 9.22 -13.94
CA GLN A 607 -12.10 8.97 -14.12
C GLN A 607 -12.36 7.62 -14.82
N ASN A 608 -13.56 7.09 -14.59
CA ASN A 608 -14.04 5.91 -15.33
C ASN A 608 -14.23 6.24 -16.82
N GLY A 609 -14.24 5.21 -17.67
CA GLY A 609 -14.53 5.40 -19.09
C GLY A 609 -15.98 5.86 -19.33
N GLY A 610 -16.25 6.49 -20.48
CA GLY A 610 -17.57 7.04 -20.83
C GLY A 610 -18.74 6.05 -20.86
N ASN A 611 -18.47 4.74 -20.84
CA ASN A 611 -19.48 3.67 -20.78
C ASN A 611 -19.76 3.15 -19.35
N GLY A 612 -19.16 3.75 -18.32
CA GLY A 612 -19.44 3.46 -16.90
C GLY A 612 -19.02 2.08 -16.35
N SER A 613 -18.76 1.09 -17.20
CA SER A 613 -18.51 -0.30 -16.80
C SER A 613 -17.06 -0.57 -16.36
N ALA A 614 -16.08 0.00 -17.07
CA ALA A 614 -14.66 -0.15 -16.75
C ALA A 614 -14.13 1.05 -15.96
N LYS A 615 -13.37 0.76 -14.91
CA LYS A 615 -12.92 1.72 -13.90
C LYS A 615 -11.41 1.72 -13.80
N VAL A 616 -10.79 2.88 -13.66
CA VAL A 616 -9.35 2.93 -13.31
C VAL A 616 -9.22 2.53 -11.85
N ALA A 617 -8.44 1.49 -11.55
CA ALA A 617 -7.99 1.15 -10.20
C ALA A 617 -6.58 1.69 -9.98
N LEU A 618 -6.24 2.04 -8.74
CA LEU A 618 -4.90 2.51 -8.38
C LEU A 618 -4.22 1.51 -7.45
N ARG A 619 -2.94 1.26 -7.68
CA ARG A 619 -2.10 0.46 -6.78
C ARG A 619 -0.81 1.20 -6.49
N LYS A 620 -0.44 1.31 -5.21
CA LYS A 620 0.82 1.89 -4.78
C LYS A 620 1.73 0.81 -4.21
N ILE A 621 2.94 0.72 -4.76
CA ILE A 621 4.03 -0.17 -4.32
C ILE A 621 5.30 0.64 -4.05
N GLY A 622 6.33 0.02 -3.46
CA GLY A 622 7.61 0.67 -3.15
C GLY A 622 7.53 1.76 -2.07
N ALA A 623 8.69 2.22 -1.58
CA ALA A 623 8.78 3.08 -0.40
C ALA A 623 8.38 4.56 -0.61
N GLY A 624 8.33 5.04 -1.86
CA GLY A 624 8.06 6.45 -2.18
C GLY A 624 6.65 6.93 -1.83
N THR A 625 6.42 8.24 -2.02
CA THR A 625 5.16 8.92 -1.72
C THR A 625 4.43 9.32 -3.00
N GLN A 626 3.17 8.91 -3.17
CA GLN A 626 2.31 9.41 -4.23
C GLN A 626 1.27 10.39 -3.66
N THR A 627 1.34 11.65 -4.08
CA THR A 627 0.41 12.70 -3.67
C THR A 627 -0.65 12.92 -4.74
N PHE A 628 -1.91 13.00 -4.32
CA PHE A 628 -3.05 13.34 -5.17
C PHE A 628 -3.71 14.62 -4.67
N THR A 629 -3.68 15.65 -5.51
CA THR A 629 -4.34 16.96 -5.29
C THR A 629 -5.51 17.21 -6.25
N GLY A 630 -5.69 16.33 -7.24
CA GLY A 630 -6.74 16.41 -8.26
C GLY A 630 -8.03 15.61 -7.93
N MET A 631 -8.94 15.47 -8.90
CA MET A 631 -10.18 14.68 -8.73
C MET A 631 -9.96 13.21 -9.12
N MET A 632 -10.54 12.27 -8.39
CA MET A 632 -10.62 10.84 -8.73
C MET A 632 -12.09 10.44 -8.83
N ASN A 633 -12.71 10.80 -9.95
CA ASN A 633 -14.09 10.41 -10.30
C ASN A 633 -14.20 8.91 -10.69
N ASN A 634 -13.19 8.09 -10.41
CA ASN A 634 -13.20 6.65 -10.62
C ASN A 634 -13.68 5.89 -9.38
N THR A 635 -14.28 4.73 -9.63
CA THR A 635 -14.81 3.85 -8.57
C THR A 635 -14.06 2.51 -8.51
N GLY A 636 -12.87 2.44 -9.11
CA GLY A 636 -12.05 1.23 -9.23
C GLY A 636 -11.24 0.87 -7.99
N GLY A 637 -11.36 1.63 -6.90
CA GLY A 637 -10.63 1.42 -5.66
C GLY A 637 -9.16 1.85 -5.73
N THR A 638 -8.55 1.95 -4.55
CA THR A 638 -7.12 2.24 -4.37
C THR A 638 -6.52 1.24 -3.39
N ILE A 639 -5.46 0.55 -3.79
CA ILE A 639 -4.70 -0.38 -2.92
C ILE A 639 -3.33 0.22 -2.64
N VAL A 640 -2.93 0.26 -1.37
CA VAL A 640 -1.60 0.72 -0.95
C VAL A 640 -0.89 -0.46 -0.27
N ASP A 641 0.08 -1.03 -0.96
CA ASP A 641 0.87 -2.16 -0.46
C ASP A 641 2.12 -1.72 0.28
N GLN A 642 2.76 -0.63 -0.16
CA GLN A 642 3.96 -0.08 0.46
C GLN A 642 4.08 1.44 0.23
N GLY A 643 4.84 2.10 1.10
CA GLY A 643 5.09 3.54 1.04
C GLY A 643 3.87 4.34 1.45
N VAL A 644 3.78 5.58 0.93
CA VAL A 644 2.77 6.54 1.37
C VAL A 644 1.90 7.00 0.19
N VAL A 645 0.59 7.05 0.39
CA VAL A 645 -0.33 7.81 -0.47
C VAL A 645 -0.88 9.00 0.30
N VAL A 646 -0.76 10.20 -0.27
CA VAL A 646 -1.27 11.43 0.34
C VAL A 646 -2.45 11.94 -0.47
N PHE A 647 -3.61 12.07 0.16
CA PHE A 647 -4.78 12.74 -0.41
C PHE A 647 -4.86 14.15 0.17
N ASN A 648 -4.65 15.17 -0.67
CA ASN A 648 -4.45 16.54 -0.23
C ASN A 648 -5.44 17.55 -0.84
N ARG A 649 -6.57 17.07 -1.38
CA ARG A 649 -7.69 17.93 -1.80
C ARG A 649 -8.82 17.82 -0.77
N GLY A 650 -9.34 18.97 -0.32
CA GLY A 650 -10.47 19.00 0.59
C GLY A 650 -11.79 18.70 -0.13
N GLY A 651 -12.63 17.89 0.48
CA GLY A 651 -13.99 17.59 0.04
C GLY A 651 -14.09 16.20 -0.57
N MET A 652 -14.81 15.30 0.09
CA MET A 652 -15.66 14.29 -0.53
C MET A 652 -17.08 14.82 -0.39
N GLY A 653 -17.57 15.60 -1.36
CA GLY A 653 -18.84 16.30 -1.25
C GLY A 653 -20.06 15.44 -1.58
N PHE A 654 -21.12 15.70 -0.82
CA PHE A 654 -22.44 15.06 -0.83
C PHE A 654 -23.25 15.30 -2.12
N PRO A 655 -24.24 14.42 -2.41
CA PRO A 655 -25.32 14.75 -3.33
C PRO A 655 -26.22 15.83 -2.68
N GLY A 656 -26.09 17.09 -3.10
CA GLY A 656 -27.03 18.16 -2.73
C GLY A 656 -26.48 19.60 -2.72
N GLY A 657 -25.17 19.81 -2.68
CA GLY A 657 -24.56 21.15 -2.72
C GLY A 657 -23.20 21.13 -3.42
N THR A 658 -22.96 22.09 -4.31
CA THR A 658 -21.97 22.18 -5.41
C THR A 658 -20.47 22.04 -5.07
N SER A 659 -20.01 21.08 -4.26
CA SER A 659 -18.57 20.77 -4.11
C SER A 659 -18.26 19.33 -4.51
N THR A 660 -17.48 19.16 -5.59
CA THR A 660 -17.09 17.88 -6.19
C THR A 660 -16.04 17.17 -5.33
N GLY A 661 -16.36 15.97 -4.84
CA GLY A 661 -15.47 15.18 -4.01
C GLY A 661 -14.16 14.71 -4.68
N GLN A 662 -13.13 14.36 -3.90
CA GLN A 662 -11.90 13.76 -4.42
C GLN A 662 -12.15 12.32 -4.93
N PHE A 663 -13.13 11.56 -4.43
CA PHE A 663 -13.45 10.20 -4.90
C PHE A 663 -14.89 10.09 -5.47
N GLY A 664 -15.11 9.14 -6.39
CA GLY A 664 -16.44 8.70 -6.81
C GLY A 664 -17.20 7.89 -5.75
N THR A 665 -18.49 7.58 -5.99
CA THR A 665 -19.32 6.76 -5.09
C THR A 665 -18.96 5.27 -5.17
N GLY A 666 -18.86 4.58 -4.03
CA GLY A 666 -18.45 3.17 -3.94
C GLY A 666 -16.95 2.90 -4.03
N HIS A 667 -16.09 3.91 -3.81
CA HIS A 667 -14.64 3.76 -3.78
C HIS A 667 -14.17 3.15 -2.45
N THR A 668 -13.32 2.12 -2.52
CA THR A 668 -12.63 1.54 -1.36
C THR A 668 -11.14 1.87 -1.42
N VAL A 669 -10.59 2.37 -0.32
CA VAL A 669 -9.13 2.52 -0.14
C VAL A 669 -8.64 1.43 0.81
N THR A 670 -7.81 0.51 0.33
CA THR A 670 -7.21 -0.56 1.15
C THR A 670 -5.75 -0.24 1.44
N VAL A 671 -5.37 -0.27 2.71
CA VAL A 671 -4.02 0.01 3.20
C VAL A 671 -3.47 -1.24 3.85
N ASN A 672 -2.50 -1.88 3.21
CA ASN A 672 -1.91 -3.14 3.69
C ASN A 672 -0.76 -2.88 4.67
N SER A 673 -0.29 -3.94 5.33
CA SER A 673 0.79 -3.88 6.31
C SER A 673 2.06 -3.22 5.75
N GLY A 674 2.61 -2.26 6.50
CA GLY A 674 3.79 -1.48 6.10
C GLY A 674 3.49 -0.29 5.18
N ALA A 675 2.24 -0.09 4.78
CA ALA A 675 1.80 1.07 4.01
C ALA A 675 1.09 2.13 4.88
N GLU A 676 1.06 3.36 4.37
CA GLU A 676 0.37 4.48 5.00
C GLU A 676 -0.46 5.27 3.99
N VAL A 677 -1.69 5.65 4.39
CA VAL A 677 -2.47 6.68 3.72
C VAL A 677 -2.53 7.90 4.62
N GLN A 678 -2.21 9.07 4.07
CA GLN A 678 -2.28 10.35 4.75
C GLN A 678 -3.38 11.21 4.15
N PHE A 679 -4.14 11.86 5.01
CA PHE A 679 -5.11 12.87 4.63
C PHE A 679 -4.67 14.25 5.10
N GLY A 680 -4.30 15.09 4.13
CA GLY A 680 -3.70 16.41 4.32
C GLY A 680 -4.67 17.59 4.17
N ALA A 681 -5.95 17.39 3.87
CA ALA A 681 -6.89 18.49 3.63
C ALA A 681 -8.15 18.38 4.51
N ASN A 682 -8.81 19.51 4.80
CA ASN A 682 -9.76 19.60 5.90
C ASN A 682 -11.03 18.74 5.80
N TRP A 683 -11.44 18.12 4.69
CA TRP A 683 -12.68 17.32 4.63
C TRP A 683 -12.46 16.03 3.84
N VAL A 684 -12.51 14.88 4.52
CA VAL A 684 -12.12 13.59 3.91
C VAL A 684 -13.30 12.70 3.56
N THR A 685 -14.51 12.87 4.10
CA THR A 685 -15.66 12.01 3.72
C THR A 685 -17.01 12.68 3.90
N GLY A 686 -17.91 12.51 2.92
CA GLY A 686 -19.32 12.90 3.01
C GLY A 686 -20.11 12.21 1.91
N GLY A 687 -20.66 11.04 2.18
CA GLY A 687 -21.42 10.30 1.16
C GLY A 687 -21.87 8.90 1.57
N GLY A 688 -22.58 8.75 2.69
CA GLY A 688 -23.28 7.51 3.05
C GLY A 688 -22.41 6.25 3.12
N LEU A 689 -23.06 5.10 3.32
CA LEU A 689 -22.46 3.79 3.63
C LEU A 689 -21.57 3.17 2.51
N VAL A 690 -21.33 3.86 1.39
CA VAL A 690 -20.82 3.21 0.16
C VAL A 690 -19.29 3.35 -0.01
N ASN A 691 -18.68 4.42 0.51
CA ASN A 691 -17.22 4.61 0.48
C ASN A 691 -16.60 4.14 1.80
N GLN A 692 -15.49 3.40 1.73
CA GLN A 692 -14.82 2.88 2.92
C GLN A 692 -13.29 2.94 2.81
N ILE A 693 -12.64 3.03 3.97
CA ILE A 693 -11.19 2.88 4.10
C ILE A 693 -10.93 1.63 4.94
N VAL A 694 -10.14 0.71 4.40
CA VAL A 694 -9.80 -0.58 5.02
C VAL A 694 -8.31 -0.55 5.39
N ALA A 695 -7.99 -0.55 6.68
CA ALA A 695 -6.63 -0.72 7.16
C ALA A 695 -6.37 -2.19 7.52
N ASN A 696 -5.78 -2.93 6.59
CA ASN A 696 -5.40 -4.34 6.73
C ASN A 696 -3.94 -4.44 7.20
N GLY A 697 -3.72 -4.16 8.49
CA GLY A 697 -2.37 -4.02 9.08
C GLY A 697 -1.63 -2.72 8.73
N GLY A 698 -2.17 -1.91 7.83
CA GLY A 698 -1.63 -0.61 7.43
C GLY A 698 -2.05 0.55 8.34
N THR A 699 -1.59 1.76 8.00
CA THR A 699 -1.82 2.97 8.80
C THR A 699 -2.66 4.00 8.04
N ILE A 700 -3.70 4.53 8.68
CA ILE A 700 -4.46 5.70 8.25
C ILE A 700 -4.01 6.88 9.12
N ARG A 701 -3.50 7.95 8.49
CA ARG A 701 -3.04 9.15 9.19
C ARG A 701 -3.86 10.36 8.78
N PHE A 702 -4.41 11.05 9.77
CA PHE A 702 -5.06 12.34 9.60
C PHE A 702 -4.11 13.45 10.07
N LEU A 703 -3.68 14.31 9.14
CA LEU A 703 -2.67 15.34 9.40
C LEU A 703 -3.25 16.68 9.87
N ASN A 704 -4.53 16.96 9.59
CA ASN A 704 -5.19 18.25 9.82
C ASN A 704 -6.48 18.14 10.66
N SER A 705 -6.98 19.31 11.09
CA SER A 705 -7.83 19.55 12.26
C SER A 705 -9.34 19.29 12.12
N ASP A 706 -9.83 19.04 10.90
CA ASP A 706 -11.27 18.92 10.62
C ASP A 706 -11.60 17.70 9.75
N ASN A 707 -10.71 16.71 9.72
CA ASN A 707 -10.88 15.51 8.90
C ASN A 707 -12.13 14.72 9.35
N TYR A 708 -13.05 14.49 8.42
CA TYR A 708 -14.21 13.61 8.57
C TYR A 708 -13.92 12.28 7.87
N ALA A 709 -14.18 11.15 8.53
CA ALA A 709 -14.11 9.83 7.91
C ALA A 709 -15.45 9.09 8.01
N GLY A 710 -15.83 8.40 6.93
CA GLY A 710 -16.99 7.53 6.82
C GLY A 710 -16.68 6.15 7.41
N ASN A 711 -17.13 5.08 6.78
CA ASN A 711 -16.86 3.72 7.27
C ASN A 711 -15.35 3.43 7.25
N ILE A 712 -14.78 3.14 8.41
CA ILE A 712 -13.42 2.62 8.54
C ILE A 712 -13.50 1.18 9.00
N VAL A 713 -12.79 0.31 8.29
CA VAL A 713 -12.62 -1.10 8.66
C VAL A 713 -11.17 -1.33 9.04
N LEU A 714 -10.93 -1.82 10.24
CA LEU A 714 -9.60 -2.16 10.73
C LEU A 714 -9.48 -3.69 10.80
N THR A 715 -8.37 -4.23 10.30
CA THR A 715 -7.99 -5.64 10.47
C THR A 715 -6.54 -5.63 10.92
N GLY A 716 -6.32 -5.43 12.22
CA GLY A 716 -4.97 -5.21 12.76
C GLY A 716 -4.30 -3.90 12.33
N GLY A 717 -5.05 -2.99 11.70
CA GLY A 717 -4.56 -1.69 11.22
C GLY A 717 -4.62 -0.56 12.26
N ASN A 718 -4.02 0.57 11.91
CA ASN A 718 -3.83 1.71 12.81
C ASN A 718 -4.50 2.98 12.28
N ILE A 719 -5.07 3.78 13.17
CA ILE A 719 -5.49 5.16 12.93
C ILE A 719 -4.63 6.10 13.78
N ILE A 720 -4.06 7.12 13.15
CA ILE A 720 -3.25 8.14 13.82
C ILE A 720 -3.80 9.54 13.49
N ALA A 721 -4.27 10.26 14.50
CA ALA A 721 -4.70 11.65 14.39
C ALA A 721 -3.60 12.60 14.93
N SER A 722 -2.69 13.05 14.07
CA SER A 722 -1.44 13.75 14.46
C SER A 722 -1.42 15.25 14.17
N GLY A 723 -2.57 15.93 14.16
CA GLY A 723 -2.65 17.36 13.81
C GLY A 723 -1.94 18.29 14.79
N SER A 724 -1.09 19.17 14.27
CA SER A 724 -0.28 20.14 15.03
C SER A 724 -1.09 21.24 15.74
N SER A 725 -2.39 21.33 15.49
CA SER A 725 -3.24 22.40 16.04
C SER A 725 -4.05 22.00 17.29
N GLY A 726 -3.81 20.81 17.88
CA GLY A 726 -4.58 20.33 19.03
C GLY A 726 -6.08 20.09 18.77
N ARG A 727 -6.49 20.02 17.49
CA ARG A 727 -7.87 19.78 17.05
C ARG A 727 -8.01 18.35 16.55
N ALA A 728 -9.12 17.75 16.89
CA ALA A 728 -9.34 16.32 16.83
C ALA A 728 -9.84 15.81 15.45
N TRP A 729 -9.49 14.57 15.10
CA TRP A 729 -10.13 13.83 14.01
C TRP A 729 -11.61 13.62 14.33
N ARG A 730 -12.52 13.88 13.38
CA ARG A 730 -13.97 13.83 13.58
C ARG A 730 -14.56 12.56 12.98
N THR A 731 -15.35 11.83 13.74
CA THR A 731 -16.09 10.65 13.24
C THR A 731 -17.35 11.07 12.50
N GLY A 732 -17.49 10.67 11.24
CA GLY A 732 -18.75 10.83 10.49
C GLY A 732 -19.07 12.27 10.07
N ASN A 733 -20.02 12.42 9.14
CA ASN A 733 -20.48 13.70 8.63
C ASN A 733 -21.96 13.80 8.93
N TRP A 734 -22.33 14.54 9.98
CA TRP A 734 -23.71 14.92 10.26
C TRP A 734 -24.65 13.68 10.37
N GLY A 735 -24.20 12.63 11.07
CA GLY A 735 -24.87 11.32 11.26
C GLY A 735 -23.97 10.27 11.93
N ASP A 736 -24.45 9.03 12.11
CA ASP A 736 -23.76 7.95 12.83
C ASP A 736 -22.43 7.54 12.17
N GLY A 737 -21.33 7.57 12.95
CA GLY A 737 -20.01 7.12 12.51
C GLY A 737 -19.79 5.65 12.86
N LEU A 738 -19.41 4.81 11.88
CA LEU A 738 -19.12 3.39 12.09
C LEU A 738 -17.62 3.09 11.91
N ILE A 739 -16.98 2.64 12.99
CA ILE A 739 -15.64 2.05 12.98
C ILE A 739 -15.79 0.57 13.28
N THR A 740 -15.45 -0.27 12.31
CA THR A 740 -15.51 -1.72 12.45
C THR A 740 -14.11 -2.28 12.62
N THR A 741 -13.89 -3.18 13.57
CA THR A 741 -12.71 -4.04 13.61
C THR A 741 -13.10 -5.47 13.24
N ASN A 742 -12.43 -6.05 12.25
CA ASN A 742 -12.54 -7.47 11.97
C ASN A 742 -11.66 -8.28 12.92
N ALA A 743 -12.01 -9.55 13.12
CA ALA A 743 -11.20 -10.49 13.87
C ALA A 743 -9.76 -10.54 13.30
N SER A 744 -8.76 -10.38 14.17
CA SER A 744 -7.36 -10.25 13.78
C SER A 744 -6.45 -10.90 14.82
N SER A 745 -5.25 -11.29 14.38
CA SER A 745 -4.17 -11.73 15.28
C SER A 745 -3.31 -10.59 15.82
N THR A 746 -3.62 -9.34 15.44
CA THR A 746 -3.00 -8.12 15.95
C THR A 746 -4.05 -7.10 16.35
N THR A 747 -3.77 -6.34 17.41
CA THR A 747 -4.63 -5.28 17.92
C THR A 747 -4.73 -4.13 16.91
N SER A 748 -5.96 -3.72 16.59
CA SER A 748 -6.21 -2.46 15.89
C SER A 748 -6.04 -1.29 16.84
N THR A 749 -5.46 -0.18 16.37
CA THR A 749 -5.15 0.96 17.23
C THR A 749 -5.74 2.27 16.73
N ILE A 750 -6.15 3.14 17.65
CA ILE A 750 -6.54 4.53 17.40
C ILE A 750 -5.76 5.41 18.37
N SER A 751 -4.98 6.36 17.85
CA SER A 751 -4.11 7.23 18.64
C SER A 751 -4.20 8.71 18.20
N GLY A 752 -3.78 9.63 19.06
CA GLY A 752 -3.86 11.07 18.80
C GLY A 752 -5.07 11.72 19.47
N THR A 753 -5.84 12.54 18.74
CA THR A 753 -7.06 13.17 19.26
C THR A 753 -8.27 12.80 18.39
N LEU A 754 -9.28 12.21 19.00
CA LEU A 754 -10.56 11.81 18.42
C LEU A 754 -11.68 12.72 18.96
N CYS A 755 -12.52 13.25 18.08
CA CYS A 755 -13.68 14.06 18.44
C CYS A 755 -14.95 13.41 17.91
N LEU A 756 -15.91 13.27 18.81
CA LEU A 756 -17.24 12.77 18.51
C LEU A 756 -18.06 13.95 17.97
N VAL A 757 -18.68 13.79 16.80
CA VAL A 757 -19.49 14.83 16.15
C VAL A 757 -20.93 14.34 15.99
N GLY A 758 -21.89 15.22 16.31
CA GLY A 758 -23.32 14.96 16.19
C GLY A 758 -24.06 16.14 15.59
N THR A 759 -25.30 15.91 15.17
CA THR A 759 -26.24 16.94 14.70
C THR A 759 -27.46 17.09 15.61
N ASP A 760 -27.69 16.11 16.49
CA ASP A 760 -28.73 16.07 17.51
C ASP A 760 -28.39 15.00 18.58
N SER A 761 -29.18 14.96 19.64
CA SER A 761 -29.07 14.05 20.79
C SER A 761 -29.26 12.55 20.46
N ALA A 762 -29.50 12.17 19.20
CA ALA A 762 -29.63 10.78 18.77
C ALA A 762 -28.38 10.21 18.09
N THR A 763 -27.41 11.06 17.73
CA THR A 763 -26.21 10.63 16.98
C THR A 763 -25.24 9.78 17.80
N LYS A 764 -24.80 8.67 17.20
CA LYS A 764 -23.96 7.64 17.83
C LYS A 764 -22.65 7.46 17.08
N THR A 765 -21.53 7.41 17.81
CA THR A 765 -20.27 6.86 17.27
C THR A 765 -20.18 5.40 17.66
N THR A 766 -20.34 4.51 16.68
CA THR A 766 -20.35 3.07 16.90
C THR A 766 -19.00 2.45 16.60
N PHE A 767 -18.45 1.78 17.60
CA PHE A 767 -17.34 0.86 17.49
C PHE A 767 -17.90 -0.56 17.45
N ASP A 768 -17.88 -1.20 16.27
CA ASP A 768 -18.21 -2.61 16.12
C ASP A 768 -16.94 -3.44 16.14
N VAL A 769 -16.71 -4.10 17.27
CA VAL A 769 -15.43 -4.75 17.55
C VAL A 769 -15.62 -6.26 17.52
N ALA A 770 -15.19 -6.91 16.45
CA ALA A 770 -15.17 -8.36 16.36
C ALA A 770 -14.12 -8.96 17.30
N ASP A 771 -14.38 -10.18 17.77
CA ASP A 771 -13.49 -10.94 18.64
C ASP A 771 -12.36 -11.59 17.83
N GLY A 772 -11.14 -11.13 18.05
CA GLY A 772 -9.91 -11.65 17.47
C GLY A 772 -9.20 -12.64 18.39
N SER A 773 -7.99 -13.04 18.01
CA SER A 773 -7.19 -13.94 18.85
C SER A 773 -6.33 -13.19 19.89
N VAL A 774 -6.40 -11.86 19.90
CA VAL A 774 -5.63 -10.99 20.80
C VAL A 774 -6.45 -10.63 22.01
N ALA A 775 -5.78 -10.37 23.15
CA ALA A 775 -6.48 -9.99 24.37
C ALA A 775 -7.26 -8.68 24.22
N THR A 776 -6.75 -7.73 23.43
CA THR A 776 -7.42 -6.45 23.09
C THR A 776 -7.51 -6.33 21.59
N ASP A 777 -8.73 -6.29 21.04
CA ASP A 777 -8.99 -6.20 19.61
C ASP A 777 -8.86 -4.76 19.11
N LEU A 778 -9.35 -3.80 19.92
CA LEU A 778 -9.26 -2.38 19.65
C LEU A 778 -8.66 -1.63 20.84
N LEU A 779 -7.50 -1.00 20.63
CA LEU A 779 -6.88 -0.08 21.58
C LEU A 779 -7.08 1.37 21.14
N VAL A 780 -7.81 2.13 21.94
CA VAL A 780 -8.03 3.57 21.74
C VAL A 780 -7.22 4.34 22.77
N SER A 781 -6.01 4.75 22.38
CA SER A 781 -5.13 5.60 23.17
C SER A 781 -5.29 7.09 22.85
N SER A 782 -6.20 7.44 21.94
CA SER A 782 -6.50 8.82 21.60
C SER A 782 -7.25 9.55 22.71
N VAL A 783 -7.02 10.85 22.84
CA VAL A 783 -7.90 11.76 23.60
C VAL A 783 -9.26 11.81 22.92
N ILE A 784 -10.34 11.41 23.59
CA ILE A 784 -11.72 11.49 23.06
C ILE A 784 -12.39 12.77 23.60
N SER A 785 -12.90 13.64 22.74
CA SER A 785 -13.60 14.87 23.12
C SER A 785 -14.94 15.05 22.38
N ASP A 786 -15.85 15.84 22.94
CA ASP A 786 -17.03 16.30 22.19
C ASP A 786 -16.64 17.34 21.13
N HIS A 787 -17.48 17.47 20.10
CA HIS A 787 -17.44 18.60 19.19
C HIS A 787 -17.86 19.89 19.89
N PRO A 788 -17.14 21.02 19.71
CA PRO A 788 -17.56 22.31 20.26
C PRO A 788 -18.99 22.69 19.83
N GLY A 789 -19.90 22.92 20.77
CA GLY A 789 -21.31 23.25 20.53
C GLY A 789 -22.31 22.09 20.61
N PHE A 790 -21.85 20.85 20.86
CA PHE A 790 -22.69 19.67 21.15
C PHE A 790 -22.24 18.99 22.45
N GLU A 791 -21.76 19.77 23.42
CA GLU A 791 -21.25 19.25 24.68
C GLU A 791 -22.33 18.46 25.43
N ASN A 792 -22.01 17.25 25.89
CA ASN A 792 -22.89 16.35 26.64
C ASN A 792 -23.98 15.60 25.87
N GLU A 793 -24.05 15.73 24.54
CA GLU A 793 -25.08 15.05 23.73
C GLU A 793 -24.59 13.76 23.05
N MET A 794 -23.26 13.57 22.92
CA MET A 794 -22.67 12.49 22.12
C MET A 794 -22.65 11.13 22.83
N VAL A 795 -23.15 10.08 22.19
CA VAL A 795 -23.09 8.71 22.72
C VAL A 795 -22.01 7.87 22.02
N LEU A 796 -21.11 7.29 22.80
CA LEU A 796 -20.19 6.26 22.33
C LEU A 796 -20.87 4.89 22.43
N VAL A 797 -20.96 4.17 21.32
CA VAL A 797 -21.57 2.84 21.27
C VAL A 797 -20.50 1.80 21.00
N LYS A 798 -20.44 0.76 21.85
CA LYS A 798 -19.63 -0.44 21.62
C LYS A 798 -20.55 -1.62 21.31
N THR A 799 -20.28 -2.26 20.18
CA THR A 799 -20.97 -3.45 19.66
C THR A 799 -19.93 -4.52 19.30
N GLY A 800 -20.38 -5.74 18.98
CA GLY A 800 -19.51 -6.88 18.67
C GLY A 800 -18.89 -7.55 19.91
N ALA A 801 -18.51 -8.82 19.77
CA ALA A 801 -18.07 -9.67 20.88
C ALA A 801 -16.68 -9.33 21.44
N GLY A 802 -15.82 -8.65 20.67
CA GLY A 802 -14.42 -8.39 21.02
C GLY A 802 -14.23 -7.35 22.12
N ARG A 803 -12.99 -7.26 22.61
CA ARG A 803 -12.56 -6.35 23.68
C ARG A 803 -12.07 -5.01 23.12
N MET A 804 -12.69 -3.92 23.57
CA MET A 804 -12.22 -2.55 23.34
C MET A 804 -11.55 -1.99 24.61
N SER A 805 -10.39 -1.38 24.47
CA SER A 805 -9.64 -0.75 25.58
C SER A 805 -9.50 0.75 25.36
N LEU A 806 -10.02 1.56 26.28
CA LEU A 806 -9.85 3.01 26.29
C LEU A 806 -8.74 3.41 27.26
N THR A 807 -7.67 4.01 26.72
CA THR A 807 -6.49 4.43 27.51
C THR A 807 -6.10 5.90 27.34
N GLY A 808 -6.63 6.61 26.33
CA GLY A 808 -6.36 8.05 26.10
C GLY A 808 -7.25 8.95 26.96
N ASN A 809 -6.73 10.08 27.49
CA ASN A 809 -7.50 10.95 28.41
C ASN A 809 -8.74 11.51 27.71
N SER A 810 -9.92 11.28 28.25
CA SER A 810 -11.17 11.65 27.58
C SER A 810 -11.87 12.81 28.28
N THR A 811 -12.52 13.69 27.52
CA THR A 811 -13.22 14.88 28.04
C THR A 811 -14.62 15.01 27.43
N TRP A 812 -15.15 13.95 26.82
CA TRP A 812 -16.51 13.95 26.25
C TRP A 812 -17.55 13.91 27.39
N GLY A 813 -18.73 14.50 27.19
CA GLY A 813 -19.75 14.67 28.23
C GLY A 813 -20.97 13.75 28.14
N GLY A 814 -21.24 13.17 26.96
CA GLY A 814 -22.43 12.32 26.71
C GLY A 814 -22.27 10.84 27.11
N GLY A 815 -23.25 9.98 26.85
CA GLY A 815 -23.29 8.62 27.41
C GLY A 815 -22.35 7.58 26.77
N ILE A 816 -22.24 6.40 27.38
CA ILE A 816 -21.69 5.18 26.76
C ILE A 816 -22.80 4.14 26.66
N LEU A 817 -22.93 3.47 25.53
CA LEU A 817 -23.77 2.29 25.34
C LEU A 817 -22.89 1.09 25.01
N LEU A 818 -22.81 0.12 25.91
CA LEU A 818 -22.13 -1.15 25.69
C LEU A 818 -23.18 -2.23 25.41
N SER A 819 -23.36 -2.61 24.15
CA SER A 819 -24.38 -3.59 23.76
C SER A 819 -23.86 -5.04 23.77
N GLN A 820 -22.57 -5.26 23.49
CA GLN A 820 -21.95 -6.59 23.41
C GLN A 820 -20.45 -6.53 23.74
N GLY A 821 -19.91 -7.66 24.22
CA GLY A 821 -18.48 -7.88 24.42
C GLY A 821 -17.93 -7.13 25.64
N THR A 822 -16.63 -6.83 25.58
CA THR A 822 -15.91 -6.23 26.72
C THR A 822 -15.48 -4.79 26.42
N LEU A 823 -15.74 -3.87 27.36
CA LEU A 823 -15.17 -2.53 27.38
C LEU A 823 -14.25 -2.37 28.60
N PHE A 824 -12.98 -2.07 28.36
CA PHE A 824 -12.00 -1.81 29.40
C PHE A 824 -11.69 -0.30 29.50
N LEU A 825 -11.75 0.21 30.72
CA LEU A 825 -11.41 1.59 31.09
C LEU A 825 -10.18 1.58 31.99
N ASP A 826 -9.08 2.21 31.55
CA ASP A 826 -7.83 2.22 32.33
C ASP A 826 -7.86 3.15 33.56
N THR A 827 -8.76 4.12 33.58
CA THR A 827 -8.97 5.09 34.66
C THR A 827 -10.39 5.64 34.56
N VAL A 828 -10.89 6.26 35.64
CA VAL A 828 -12.24 6.83 35.64
C VAL A 828 -12.33 8.15 34.87
N SER A 829 -11.21 8.87 34.65
CA SER A 829 -11.21 10.06 33.78
C SER A 829 -11.49 9.75 32.31
N LYS A 830 -11.74 8.48 31.99
CA LYS A 830 -12.20 7.98 30.69
C LYS A 830 -13.71 7.84 30.63
N THR A 831 -14.45 8.21 31.67
CA THR A 831 -15.91 8.23 31.66
C THR A 831 -16.38 9.63 31.25
N PRO A 832 -17.66 9.78 30.89
CA PRO A 832 -18.18 11.07 30.50
C PRO A 832 -17.94 12.12 31.60
N ALA A 833 -17.36 13.27 31.24
CA ALA A 833 -17.06 14.36 32.16
C ALA A 833 -18.33 15.01 32.78
N GLY A 834 -19.51 14.73 32.21
CA GLY A 834 -20.83 15.18 32.66
C GLY A 834 -21.68 14.09 33.33
N THR A 835 -23.00 14.31 33.44
CA THR A 835 -23.97 13.34 34.01
C THR A 835 -24.40 12.24 33.02
N GLY A 836 -23.70 12.10 31.89
CA GLY A 836 -24.03 11.12 30.86
C GLY A 836 -24.11 9.69 31.43
N PRO A 837 -25.18 8.92 31.13
CA PRO A 837 -25.34 7.58 31.67
C PRO A 837 -24.42 6.57 30.97
N LEU A 838 -23.98 5.56 31.72
CA LEU A 838 -23.39 4.33 31.19
C LEU A 838 -24.50 3.27 31.08
N VAL A 839 -24.87 2.91 29.85
CA VAL A 839 -25.88 1.90 29.57
C VAL A 839 -25.16 0.61 29.20
N LEU A 840 -25.37 -0.43 30.01
CA LEU A 840 -24.88 -1.79 29.79
C LEU A 840 -26.05 -2.62 29.26
N GLY A 841 -25.99 -2.93 27.97
CA GLY A 841 -27.03 -3.59 27.18
C GLY A 841 -27.88 -2.62 26.35
N ASP A 842 -28.48 -3.12 25.27
CA ASP A 842 -29.42 -2.39 24.43
C ASP A 842 -30.72 -3.19 24.33
N ALA A 843 -31.86 -2.49 24.32
CA ALA A 843 -33.20 -3.06 24.23
C ALA A 843 -33.47 -3.82 22.91
N ALA A 844 -32.62 -3.66 21.89
CA ALA A 844 -32.87 -4.17 20.52
C ALA A 844 -32.09 -5.45 20.14
N THR A 845 -31.03 -5.83 20.85
CA THR A 845 -30.15 -6.94 20.43
C THR A 845 -29.89 -7.88 21.59
N GLY A 846 -30.41 -9.11 21.54
CA GLY A 846 -30.27 -10.12 22.59
C GLY A 846 -28.83 -10.59 22.81
N ALA A 847 -28.07 -9.86 23.63
CA ALA A 847 -26.68 -10.13 23.96
C ALA A 847 -26.54 -11.15 25.11
N ASN A 848 -25.56 -12.05 25.04
CA ASN A 848 -25.40 -13.13 26.01
C ASN A 848 -24.30 -12.90 27.08
N ASP A 849 -23.36 -11.96 26.88
CA ASP A 849 -22.33 -11.62 27.88
C ASP A 849 -21.81 -10.19 27.66
N ILE A 850 -22.09 -9.28 28.60
CA ILE A 850 -21.62 -7.90 28.58
C ILE A 850 -20.66 -7.69 29.75
N ARG A 851 -19.46 -7.15 29.47
CA ARG A 851 -18.45 -6.93 30.50
C ARG A 851 -17.88 -5.51 30.48
N LEU A 852 -18.11 -4.77 31.56
CA LEU A 852 -17.39 -3.54 31.84
C LEU A 852 -16.21 -3.87 32.76
N GLU A 853 -15.02 -3.49 32.36
CA GLU A 853 -13.79 -3.69 33.12
C GLU A 853 -13.16 -2.36 33.52
N ILE A 854 -12.82 -2.23 34.79
CA ILE A 854 -12.20 -1.03 35.35
C ILE A 854 -10.84 -1.41 35.92
N ALA A 855 -9.81 -0.67 35.53
CA ALA A 855 -8.45 -0.91 36.01
C ALA A 855 -8.24 -0.46 37.48
N PRO A 856 -7.27 -1.07 38.18
CA PRO A 856 -6.89 -0.69 39.54
C PRO A 856 -6.14 0.65 39.59
N SER A 857 -6.39 1.47 40.63
CA SER A 857 -5.75 2.78 40.81
C SER A 857 -4.53 2.71 41.72
N THR A 858 -3.43 3.36 41.32
CA THR A 858 -2.21 3.46 42.15
C THR A 858 -2.28 4.55 43.24
N SER A 859 -3.35 5.35 43.32
CA SER A 859 -3.54 6.37 44.36
C SER A 859 -5.01 6.55 44.78
N TRP A 860 -5.25 6.77 46.08
CA TRP A 860 -6.55 7.24 46.58
C TRP A 860 -6.78 8.68 46.13
N GLY A 861 -7.54 8.84 45.05
CA GLY A 861 -7.88 10.14 44.48
C GLY A 861 -9.17 10.04 43.66
N PRO A 862 -9.75 11.18 43.24
CA PRO A 862 -11.02 11.24 42.50
C PRO A 862 -11.04 10.35 41.23
N ASN A 863 -9.87 10.00 40.69
CA ASN A 863 -9.70 9.15 39.50
C ASN A 863 -10.03 7.66 39.71
N SER A 864 -10.43 7.24 40.91
CA SER A 864 -10.81 5.85 41.26
C SER A 864 -12.30 5.65 41.52
N ILE A 865 -13.13 6.67 41.26
CA ILE A 865 -14.53 6.74 41.68
C ILE A 865 -15.49 6.86 40.47
N LEU A 866 -16.09 5.77 40.02
CA LEU A 866 -17.11 5.83 38.96
C LEU A 866 -18.43 6.40 39.52
N SER A 867 -18.74 7.64 39.12
CA SER A 867 -19.88 8.39 39.67
C SER A 867 -21.06 8.55 38.70
N ASN A 868 -20.86 8.20 37.41
CA ASN A 868 -21.93 8.26 36.40
C ASN A 868 -23.06 7.26 36.74
N PRO A 869 -24.33 7.61 36.49
CA PRO A 869 -25.43 6.65 36.57
C PRO A 869 -25.19 5.47 35.63
N ILE A 870 -25.43 4.25 36.10
CA ILE A 870 -25.34 3.01 35.32
C ILE A 870 -26.73 2.43 35.15
N THR A 871 -27.15 2.20 33.90
CA THR A 871 -28.37 1.45 33.58
C THR A 871 -27.96 0.09 33.05
N VAL A 872 -28.51 -0.98 33.62
CA VAL A 872 -28.31 -2.37 33.19
C VAL A 872 -29.61 -2.82 32.55
N SER A 873 -29.60 -2.98 31.24
CA SER A 873 -30.79 -3.26 30.44
C SER A 873 -30.47 -4.14 29.24
N SER A 874 -30.87 -5.41 29.29
CA SER A 874 -30.93 -6.31 28.13
C SER A 874 -32.31 -7.00 28.11
N GLN A 875 -32.71 -7.56 26.96
CA GLN A 875 -34.02 -8.21 26.79
C GLN A 875 -33.91 -9.74 26.69
N ALA A 876 -32.78 -10.33 27.04
CA ALA A 876 -32.47 -11.72 26.68
C ALA A 876 -32.06 -12.63 27.86
N GLY A 877 -32.03 -12.12 29.09
CA GLY A 877 -31.59 -12.90 30.25
C GLY A 877 -30.07 -13.13 30.24
N GLY A 878 -29.32 -12.12 29.78
CA GLY A 878 -27.87 -12.16 29.63
C GLY A 878 -27.15 -11.68 30.89
N LYS A 879 -25.96 -12.20 31.17
CA LYS A 879 -25.16 -11.81 32.34
C LYS A 879 -24.45 -10.48 32.07
N VAL A 880 -24.71 -9.45 32.88
CA VAL A 880 -23.93 -8.20 32.85
C VAL A 880 -22.90 -8.21 33.97
N THR A 881 -21.62 -8.14 33.62
CA THR A 881 -20.52 -8.16 34.58
C THR A 881 -19.84 -6.79 34.68
N ILE A 882 -19.77 -6.25 35.89
CA ILE A 882 -18.86 -5.15 36.24
C ILE A 882 -17.68 -5.77 36.97
N ALA A 883 -16.51 -5.79 36.31
CA ALA A 883 -15.31 -6.42 36.80
C ALA A 883 -14.23 -5.39 37.19
N HIS A 884 -13.58 -5.65 38.32
CA HIS A 884 -12.35 -4.97 38.73
C HIS A 884 -11.16 -5.92 38.52
N LEU A 885 -10.16 -5.49 37.74
CA LEU A 885 -9.06 -6.33 37.23
C LEU A 885 -7.82 -6.36 38.13
N ALA A 886 -7.01 -7.43 37.99
CA ALA A 886 -5.79 -7.73 38.75
C ALA A 886 -4.74 -6.60 38.73
N GLY A 887 -4.31 -6.14 39.91
CA GLY A 887 -3.21 -5.16 40.07
C GLY A 887 -2.65 -5.09 41.49
N THR A 888 -1.70 -4.18 41.71
CA THR A 888 -0.89 -4.10 42.95
C THR A 888 -1.31 -3.00 43.94
N ALA A 889 -2.46 -2.34 43.78
CA ALA A 889 -2.87 -1.26 44.68
C ALA A 889 -4.37 -0.90 44.65
N LEU A 890 -4.89 -0.70 45.89
CA LEU A 890 -6.06 0.07 46.37
C LEU A 890 -7.43 -0.06 45.67
N ALA A 891 -8.49 0.05 46.48
CA ALA A 891 -9.86 -0.26 46.11
C ALA A 891 -10.48 0.67 45.06
N GLY A 892 -11.10 0.12 44.01
CA GLY A 892 -12.02 0.86 43.15
C GLY A 892 -13.35 1.15 43.85
N GLU A 893 -13.96 2.32 43.63
CA GLU A 893 -15.24 2.72 44.24
C GLU A 893 -16.31 3.06 43.18
N LEU A 894 -17.49 2.45 43.29
CA LEU A 894 -18.68 2.80 42.51
C LEU A 894 -19.60 3.70 43.35
N ARG A 895 -20.00 4.87 42.83
CA ARG A 895 -20.87 5.84 43.54
C ARG A 895 -22.14 6.22 42.79
N GLY A 896 -22.16 6.08 41.47
CA GLY A 896 -23.34 6.41 40.66
C GLY A 896 -24.54 5.51 40.96
N LEU A 897 -25.76 6.00 40.72
CA LEU A 897 -26.96 5.18 40.81
C LEU A 897 -26.86 4.01 39.81
N ILE A 898 -27.14 2.78 40.25
CA ILE A 898 -27.22 1.59 39.40
C ILE A 898 -28.71 1.21 39.29
N THR A 899 -29.26 1.18 38.08
CA THR A 899 -30.65 0.80 37.81
C THR A 899 -30.70 -0.47 36.97
N LEU A 900 -31.34 -1.52 37.50
CA LEU A 900 -31.56 -2.80 36.81
C LEU A 900 -32.91 -2.80 36.07
N GLN A 901 -32.96 -3.31 34.84
CA GLN A 901 -34.18 -3.41 34.02
C GLN A 901 -34.46 -4.85 33.59
N ASN A 902 -34.73 -5.74 34.56
CA ASN A 902 -35.00 -7.18 34.43
C ASN A 902 -33.77 -8.03 34.04
N GLU A 903 -32.57 -7.65 34.49
CA GLU A 903 -31.35 -8.38 34.14
C GLU A 903 -30.43 -8.57 35.33
N ASP A 904 -29.68 -9.67 35.27
CA ASP A 904 -28.79 -10.08 36.34
C ASP A 904 -27.46 -9.31 36.27
N LEU A 905 -27.11 -8.67 37.38
CA LEU A 905 -25.87 -7.93 37.53
C LEU A 905 -24.87 -8.73 38.36
N VAL A 906 -23.67 -8.88 37.82
CA VAL A 906 -22.56 -9.53 38.50
C VAL A 906 -21.45 -8.55 38.78
N PHE A 907 -21.14 -8.38 40.06
CA PHE A 907 -19.92 -7.71 40.49
C PHE A 907 -18.83 -8.75 40.65
N ARG A 908 -17.77 -8.59 39.87
CA ARG A 908 -16.63 -9.52 39.87
C ARG A 908 -15.38 -8.81 40.36
N ASN A 909 -14.76 -9.34 41.40
CA ASN A 909 -13.46 -8.90 41.87
C ASN A 909 -12.42 -9.98 41.57
N GLU A 910 -11.56 -9.74 40.58
CA GLU A 910 -10.56 -10.71 40.15
C GLU A 910 -9.26 -10.64 40.98
N ASN A 911 -9.24 -9.82 42.03
CA ASN A 911 -8.06 -9.52 42.84
C ASN A 911 -8.23 -10.01 44.28
N ASN A 912 -7.11 -10.08 44.99
CA ASN A 912 -7.09 -10.10 46.45
C ASN A 912 -7.42 -8.73 47.10
N ASP A 913 -7.71 -7.70 46.29
CA ASP A 913 -7.98 -6.32 46.73
C ASP A 913 -9.47 -6.10 47.08
N ARG A 914 -9.83 -4.85 47.40
CA ARG A 914 -11.18 -4.45 47.76
C ARG A 914 -11.91 -3.78 46.58
N LEU A 915 -13.15 -4.19 46.28
CA LEU A 915 -14.09 -3.43 45.43
C LEU A 915 -15.11 -2.77 46.36
N SER A 916 -15.29 -1.45 46.31
CA SER A 916 -16.26 -0.73 47.14
C SER A 916 -17.45 -0.27 46.30
N ILE A 917 -18.66 -0.59 46.73
CA ILE A 917 -19.92 -0.25 46.08
C ILE A 917 -20.68 0.66 47.04
N ALA A 918 -20.54 1.97 46.83
CA ALA A 918 -21.31 3.02 47.51
C ALA A 918 -22.55 3.44 46.72
N SER A 919 -22.67 2.96 45.47
CA SER A 919 -23.86 3.08 44.64
C SER A 919 -25.13 2.58 45.32
N LYS A 920 -26.23 3.31 45.17
CA LYS A 920 -27.57 2.74 45.37
C LYS A 920 -27.90 1.83 44.18
N ILE A 921 -28.49 0.67 44.43
CA ILE A 921 -28.98 -0.25 43.40
C ILE A 921 -30.50 -0.28 43.47
N THR A 922 -31.17 -0.01 42.35
CA THR A 922 -32.64 0.03 42.17
C THR A 922 -33.06 -0.91 41.02
N GLY A 923 -34.36 -1.14 40.87
CA GLY A 923 -34.91 -1.82 39.68
C GLY A 923 -35.16 -3.31 39.87
N THR A 924 -35.18 -4.10 38.80
CA THR A 924 -35.49 -5.55 38.82
C THR A 924 -34.33 -6.37 38.25
N GLY A 925 -33.95 -7.46 38.92
CA GLY A 925 -32.88 -8.37 38.50
C GLY A 925 -32.05 -8.90 39.67
N ASN A 926 -31.42 -10.07 39.50
CA ASN A 926 -30.60 -10.66 40.57
C ASN A 926 -29.23 -9.98 40.65
N VAL A 927 -28.65 -9.97 41.85
CA VAL A 927 -27.30 -9.43 42.08
C VAL A 927 -26.39 -10.54 42.56
N THR A 928 -25.33 -10.82 41.80
CA THR A 928 -24.31 -11.80 42.16
C THR A 928 -22.98 -11.15 42.46
N PHE A 929 -22.32 -11.60 43.52
CA PHE A 929 -20.98 -11.20 43.90
C PHE A 929 -20.02 -12.37 43.71
N GLU A 930 -19.00 -12.19 42.86
CA GLU A 930 -17.99 -13.22 42.53
C GLU A 930 -16.57 -12.70 42.72
N GLY A 931 -15.61 -13.58 43.00
CA GLY A 931 -14.19 -13.21 43.01
C GLY A 931 -13.29 -14.19 43.76
N SER A 932 -11.97 -14.00 43.62
CA SER A 932 -10.94 -14.81 44.30
C SER A 932 -10.32 -14.05 45.47
N ALA A 933 -10.53 -14.53 46.71
CA ALA A 933 -9.90 -14.11 47.98
C ALA A 933 -9.94 -12.63 48.40
N GLY A 934 -10.21 -11.68 47.49
CA GLY A 934 -10.46 -10.27 47.78
C GLY A 934 -11.83 -10.00 48.39
N ARG A 935 -12.10 -8.71 48.66
CA ARG A 935 -13.30 -8.26 49.41
C ARG A 935 -14.18 -7.33 48.58
N ILE A 936 -15.44 -7.66 48.34
CA ILE A 936 -16.42 -6.69 47.83
C ILE A 936 -17.10 -6.03 49.03
N THR A 937 -17.23 -4.71 49.07
CA THR A 937 -17.87 -3.98 50.18
C THR A 937 -19.05 -3.19 49.69
N LEU A 938 -20.24 -3.46 50.21
CA LEU A 938 -21.42 -2.63 50.02
C LEU A 938 -21.50 -1.65 51.19
N SER A 939 -21.40 -0.36 50.88
CA SER A 939 -21.48 0.71 51.89
C SER A 939 -22.78 1.48 51.87
N ASN A 940 -23.60 1.30 50.83
CA ASN A 940 -24.95 1.85 50.78
C ASN A 940 -25.92 0.88 51.46
N THR A 941 -26.87 1.39 52.24
CA THR A 941 -27.91 0.59 52.90
C THR A 941 -29.30 0.84 52.31
N GLY A 942 -29.43 1.80 51.40
CA GLY A 942 -30.70 2.20 50.80
C GLY A 942 -31.03 1.44 49.52
N HIS A 943 -30.56 0.22 49.32
CA HIS A 943 -30.86 -0.60 48.15
C HIS A 943 -32.35 -0.99 48.13
N ASP A 944 -33.00 -0.85 46.97
CA ASP A 944 -34.45 -1.10 46.76
C ASP A 944 -34.72 -1.84 45.45
N PHE A 945 -33.74 -2.62 44.97
CA PHE A 945 -33.95 -3.53 43.85
C PHE A 945 -34.80 -4.74 44.25
N ILE A 946 -35.45 -5.33 43.24
CA ILE A 946 -36.30 -6.52 43.34
C ILE A 946 -35.55 -7.66 42.64
N GLY A 947 -35.02 -8.59 43.42
CA GLY A 947 -34.28 -9.75 42.93
C GLY A 947 -33.41 -10.38 44.00
N ASP A 948 -32.96 -11.60 43.74
CA ASP A 948 -32.21 -12.38 44.73
C ASP A 948 -30.74 -11.98 44.76
N VAL A 949 -30.08 -12.29 45.89
CA VAL A 949 -28.66 -11.99 46.10
C VAL A 949 -27.86 -13.27 46.28
N THR A 950 -26.85 -13.44 45.44
CA THR A 950 -25.94 -14.59 45.50
C THR A 950 -24.51 -14.15 45.78
N LEU A 951 -23.89 -14.75 46.80
CA LEU A 951 -22.46 -14.62 47.11
C LEU A 951 -21.77 -15.91 46.67
N ALA A 952 -21.08 -15.86 45.54
CA ALA A 952 -20.44 -17.04 44.96
C ALA A 952 -19.25 -17.56 45.80
N PRO A 953 -18.82 -18.82 45.60
CA PRO A 953 -17.66 -19.37 46.28
C PRO A 953 -16.38 -18.56 46.04
N GLY A 954 -15.48 -18.54 47.03
CA GLY A 954 -14.11 -17.99 46.89
C GLY A 954 -13.93 -16.50 47.22
N GLY A 955 -15.01 -15.71 47.28
CA GLY A 955 -14.97 -14.28 47.61
C GLY A 955 -15.61 -13.95 48.97
N ASN A 956 -15.20 -12.81 49.55
CA ASN A 956 -15.83 -12.26 50.76
C ASN A 956 -16.59 -10.98 50.43
N VAL A 957 -17.87 -10.89 50.81
CA VAL A 957 -18.69 -9.70 50.72
C VAL A 957 -18.86 -9.09 52.11
N GLN A 958 -18.60 -7.80 52.22
CA GLN A 958 -18.75 -7.01 53.42
C GLN A 958 -19.93 -6.05 53.27
N LEU A 959 -20.82 -6.03 54.25
CA LEU A 959 -21.95 -5.10 54.31
C LEU A 959 -21.74 -4.07 55.43
N GLN A 960 -21.94 -2.79 55.16
CA GLN A 960 -21.90 -1.71 56.17
C GLN A 960 -23.30 -1.42 56.75
N GLY A 961 -23.93 -2.43 57.34
CA GLY A 961 -25.30 -2.38 57.84
C GLY A 961 -26.26 -3.27 57.03
N PRO A 962 -27.58 -3.07 57.14
CA PRO A 962 -28.58 -3.83 56.41
C PRO A 962 -28.63 -3.37 54.95
N ALA A 963 -27.81 -3.97 54.10
CA ALA A 963 -27.64 -3.58 52.70
C ALA A 963 -28.33 -4.50 51.71
N ILE A 964 -28.86 -5.65 52.15
CA ILE A 964 -29.65 -6.55 51.30
C ILE A 964 -31.13 -6.18 51.39
N PRO A 965 -31.87 -6.08 50.26
CA PRO A 965 -33.31 -5.87 50.29
C PRO A 965 -34.05 -6.99 51.04
N ALA A 966 -35.04 -6.63 51.83
CA ALA A 966 -35.67 -7.56 52.76
C ALA A 966 -36.50 -8.69 52.11
N GLY A 967 -36.95 -8.48 50.86
CA GLY A 967 -37.69 -9.48 50.08
C GLY A 967 -36.80 -10.41 49.24
N ALA A 968 -35.46 -10.26 49.28
CA ALA A 968 -34.54 -11.07 48.48
C ALA A 968 -34.22 -12.39 49.18
N ASP A 969 -34.12 -13.47 48.43
CA ASP A 969 -33.41 -14.66 48.91
C ASP A 969 -31.90 -14.39 48.91
N LEU A 970 -31.24 -14.80 49.99
CA LEU A 970 -29.82 -14.62 50.19
C LEU A 970 -29.10 -15.98 50.16
N THR A 971 -28.40 -16.23 49.06
CA THR A 971 -27.55 -17.41 48.89
C THR A 971 -26.11 -17.08 49.24
N VAL A 972 -25.57 -17.65 50.32
CA VAL A 972 -24.19 -17.42 50.78
C VAL A 972 -23.35 -18.68 50.58
N ASN A 973 -22.53 -18.69 49.53
CA ASN A 973 -21.55 -19.77 49.26
C ASN A 973 -20.10 -19.33 49.52
N GLY A 974 -19.83 -18.02 49.55
CA GLY A 974 -18.56 -17.42 49.98
C GLY A 974 -18.57 -16.96 51.44
N GLY A 975 -17.93 -15.83 51.75
CA GLY A 975 -18.02 -15.19 53.06
C GLY A 975 -18.92 -13.96 53.05
N LEU A 976 -19.81 -13.83 54.04
CA LEU A 976 -20.64 -12.65 54.31
C LEU A 976 -20.23 -12.03 55.66
N TRP A 977 -19.72 -10.80 55.62
CA TRP A 977 -19.23 -10.08 56.79
C TRP A 977 -20.03 -8.81 57.03
N TYR A 978 -20.72 -8.75 58.15
CA TYR A 978 -21.33 -7.51 58.61
C TYR A 978 -20.33 -6.67 59.41
N ASN A 979 -20.17 -5.41 59.00
CA ASN A 979 -19.29 -4.44 59.64
C ASN A 979 -20.07 -3.16 59.88
N ASN A 980 -20.61 -3.00 61.09
CA ASN A 980 -21.34 -1.79 61.43
C ASN A 980 -20.64 -1.00 62.54
N LEU A 981 -20.13 0.18 62.20
CA LEU A 981 -19.49 1.10 63.15
C LEU A 981 -20.52 1.88 63.99
N SER A 982 -21.81 1.83 63.66
CA SER A 982 -22.87 2.67 64.27
C SER A 982 -23.81 1.94 65.24
N GLY A 983 -23.51 0.69 65.65
CA GLY A 983 -24.28 -0.08 66.65
C GLY A 983 -25.03 -1.31 66.08
N ALA A 984 -25.93 -1.88 66.88
CA ALA A 984 -26.77 -3.03 66.52
C ALA A 984 -27.71 -2.74 65.34
N PHE A 985 -27.97 -3.75 64.49
CA PHE A 985 -28.87 -3.65 63.34
C PHE A 985 -29.59 -4.98 63.10
N THR A 986 -30.65 -4.94 62.27
CA THR A 986 -31.34 -6.13 61.76
C THR A 986 -31.22 -6.17 60.25
N GLN A 987 -30.66 -7.26 59.71
CA GLN A 987 -30.74 -7.58 58.29
C GLN A 987 -31.86 -8.60 58.10
N THR A 988 -32.92 -8.22 57.40
CA THR A 988 -34.02 -9.12 57.03
C THR A 988 -33.81 -9.64 55.61
N VAL A 989 -34.15 -10.91 55.36
CA VAL A 989 -34.15 -11.57 54.04
C VAL A 989 -35.33 -12.54 53.94
N ALA A 990 -35.71 -12.92 52.71
CA ALA A 990 -36.79 -13.88 52.49
C ALA A 990 -36.37 -15.30 52.92
N GLY A 991 -35.29 -15.82 52.34
CA GLY A 991 -34.65 -17.05 52.76
C GLY A 991 -33.13 -16.92 52.89
N LEU A 992 -32.52 -17.74 53.75
CA LEU A 992 -31.07 -17.90 53.82
C LEU A 992 -30.68 -19.29 53.32
N SER A 993 -29.83 -19.35 52.29
CA SER A 993 -29.34 -20.61 51.72
C SER A 993 -27.83 -20.61 51.47
N GLY A 994 -27.27 -21.79 51.19
CA GLY A 994 -25.84 -21.96 50.85
C GLY A 994 -25.00 -22.56 51.99
N SER A 995 -23.68 -22.60 51.79
CA SER A 995 -22.73 -23.29 52.67
C SER A 995 -21.57 -22.42 53.16
N GLY A 996 -21.66 -21.11 52.95
CA GLY A 996 -20.61 -20.15 53.21
C GLY A 996 -20.41 -19.80 54.68
N LEU A 997 -19.70 -18.71 54.95
CA LEU A 997 -19.51 -18.15 56.29
C LEU A 997 -20.37 -16.90 56.46
N VAL A 998 -21.15 -16.81 57.54
CA VAL A 998 -21.83 -15.57 57.96
C VAL A 998 -21.25 -15.10 59.29
N ARG A 999 -20.79 -13.85 59.36
CA ARG A 999 -20.10 -13.31 60.54
C ARG A 999 -20.37 -11.82 60.73
N VAL A 1000 -20.44 -11.37 61.99
CA VAL A 1000 -20.31 -9.95 62.37
C VAL A 1000 -18.87 -9.65 62.79
N ASN A 1001 -18.08 -8.98 61.95
CA ASN A 1001 -16.64 -8.77 62.17
C ASN A 1001 -16.35 -7.59 63.13
N TRP A 1002 -17.12 -6.49 63.01
CA TRP A 1002 -16.99 -5.27 63.83
C TRP A 1002 -18.35 -4.66 64.17
N GLY A 1003 -18.52 -4.23 65.43
CA GLY A 1003 -19.71 -3.53 65.93
C GLY A 1003 -19.91 -3.69 67.46
N SER A 1004 -20.81 -2.90 68.05
CA SER A 1004 -21.23 -3.02 69.46
C SER A 1004 -22.71 -3.41 69.58
N GLY A 1005 -23.06 -4.21 70.59
CA GLY A 1005 -24.42 -4.74 70.78
C GLY A 1005 -24.74 -6.00 69.96
N THR A 1006 -25.97 -6.51 70.08
CA THR A 1006 -26.41 -7.72 69.37
C THR A 1006 -27.03 -7.36 68.02
N SER A 1007 -26.47 -7.85 66.92
CA SER A 1007 -27.06 -7.69 65.58
C SER A 1007 -27.87 -8.92 65.21
N THR A 1008 -28.95 -8.75 64.45
CA THR A 1008 -29.89 -9.82 64.14
C THR A 1008 -29.90 -10.11 62.64
N LEU A 1009 -29.71 -11.38 62.27
CA LEU A 1009 -30.08 -11.90 60.96
C LEU A 1009 -31.51 -12.43 61.06
N GLU A 1010 -32.43 -11.82 60.32
CA GLU A 1010 -33.84 -12.15 60.31
C GLU A 1010 -34.20 -12.84 58.99
N VAL A 1011 -34.78 -14.02 59.08
CA VAL A 1011 -35.06 -14.90 57.93
C VAL A 1011 -36.54 -15.28 57.90
N GLY A 1012 -37.09 -15.47 56.70
CA GLY A 1012 -38.47 -15.89 56.48
C GLY A 1012 -39.43 -14.72 56.21
N GLN A 1013 -38.95 -13.60 55.68
CA GLN A 1013 -39.85 -12.59 55.09
C GLN A 1013 -40.49 -13.13 53.79
N LEU A 1014 -41.64 -12.57 53.38
CA LEU A 1014 -42.22 -12.84 52.08
C LEU A 1014 -41.25 -12.43 50.96
N ASN A 1015 -41.04 -13.30 49.97
CA ASN A 1015 -40.20 -12.99 48.82
C ASN A 1015 -40.89 -11.89 47.96
N HIS A 1016 -40.12 -11.26 47.09
CA HIS A 1016 -40.54 -10.33 46.06
C HIS A 1016 -41.72 -10.81 45.20
N ASP A 1017 -41.91 -12.11 45.02
CA ASP A 1017 -43.05 -12.70 44.30
C ASP A 1017 -44.33 -12.83 45.15
N GLY A 1018 -44.25 -12.48 46.43
CA GLY A 1018 -45.36 -12.57 47.37
C GLY A 1018 -45.57 -13.96 47.98
N THR A 1019 -44.60 -14.87 47.85
CA THR A 1019 -44.67 -16.23 48.42
C THR A 1019 -43.70 -16.43 49.59
N TRP A 1020 -44.00 -17.41 50.44
CA TRP A 1020 -43.10 -17.86 51.52
C TRP A 1020 -42.15 -18.92 50.98
N HIS A 1021 -40.87 -18.81 51.32
CA HIS A 1021 -39.83 -19.70 50.80
C HIS A 1021 -39.30 -20.64 51.89
N ASP A 1022 -39.04 -21.89 51.49
CA ASP A 1022 -38.27 -22.84 52.27
C ASP A 1022 -36.79 -22.74 51.89
N ALA A 1023 -35.90 -22.55 52.86
CA ALA A 1023 -34.48 -22.33 52.61
C ALA A 1023 -33.60 -23.22 53.50
N GLY A 1024 -32.45 -23.65 52.96
CA GLY A 1024 -31.50 -24.53 53.65
C GLY A 1024 -30.10 -23.92 53.71
N TYR A 1025 -29.57 -23.72 54.92
CA TYR A 1025 -28.24 -23.17 55.18
C TYR A 1025 -27.33 -24.17 55.89
N GLY A 1026 -26.25 -24.58 55.22
CA GLY A 1026 -25.24 -25.51 55.74
C GLY A 1026 -23.95 -24.85 56.23
N GLY A 1027 -23.86 -23.52 56.13
CA GLY A 1027 -22.68 -22.76 56.47
C GLY A 1027 -22.50 -22.49 57.97
N LEU A 1028 -21.33 -21.96 58.35
CA LEU A 1028 -21.05 -21.48 59.71
C LEU A 1028 -21.66 -20.10 59.91
N ILE A 1029 -22.43 -19.92 61.00
CA ILE A 1029 -22.84 -18.60 61.50
C ILE A 1029 -22.10 -18.34 62.81
N GLU A 1030 -21.34 -17.25 62.89
CA GLU A 1030 -20.49 -16.97 64.07
C GLU A 1030 -20.42 -15.50 64.49
N ASN A 1031 -20.01 -15.30 65.74
CA ASN A 1031 -19.53 -13.99 66.20
C ASN A 1031 -18.14 -13.72 65.61
N GLY A 1032 -17.84 -12.49 65.25
CA GLY A 1032 -16.47 -12.12 64.89
C GLY A 1032 -15.56 -11.96 66.11
N PRO A 1033 -14.23 -12.01 65.92
CA PRO A 1033 -13.24 -11.94 67.02
C PRO A 1033 -13.32 -10.66 67.85
N THR A 1034 -13.80 -9.57 67.23
CA THR A 1034 -13.89 -8.22 67.80
C THR A 1034 -15.28 -7.60 67.64
N GLY A 1035 -16.28 -8.40 67.25
CA GLY A 1035 -17.64 -7.96 66.99
C GLY A 1035 -18.58 -8.20 68.16
N GLY A 1036 -19.69 -7.46 68.19
CA GLY A 1036 -20.84 -7.78 69.05
C GLY A 1036 -21.48 -9.11 68.67
N ALA A 1037 -22.39 -9.60 69.53
CA ALA A 1037 -23.04 -10.90 69.31
C ALA A 1037 -23.93 -10.88 68.05
N LEU A 1038 -23.98 -12.00 67.33
CA LEU A 1038 -24.96 -12.23 66.26
C LEU A 1038 -26.13 -13.05 66.81
N ALA A 1039 -27.35 -12.66 66.49
CA ALA A 1039 -28.59 -13.37 66.78
C ALA A 1039 -29.29 -13.79 65.48
N LEU A 1040 -30.09 -14.86 65.54
CA LEU A 1040 -30.92 -15.33 64.44
C LEU A 1040 -32.40 -15.16 64.81
N ARG A 1041 -33.22 -14.58 63.94
CA ARG A 1041 -34.67 -14.47 64.13
C ARG A 1041 -35.42 -15.09 62.95
N LYS A 1042 -36.24 -16.11 63.20
CA LYS A 1042 -37.12 -16.74 62.21
C LYS A 1042 -38.52 -16.14 62.31
N ILE A 1043 -39.04 -15.67 61.17
CA ILE A 1043 -40.37 -15.07 61.00
C ILE A 1043 -41.06 -15.72 59.78
N GLY A 1044 -42.36 -15.45 59.59
CA GLY A 1044 -43.15 -15.91 58.44
C GLY A 1044 -43.35 -17.43 58.35
N GLU A 1045 -44.27 -17.87 57.51
CA GLU A 1045 -44.76 -19.26 57.51
C GLU A 1045 -43.77 -20.28 56.94
N GLY A 1046 -42.80 -19.86 56.11
CA GLY A 1046 -41.83 -20.74 55.46
C GLY A 1046 -40.89 -21.49 56.43
N THR A 1047 -40.15 -22.47 55.93
CA THR A 1047 -39.23 -23.31 56.71
C THR A 1047 -37.77 -22.91 56.47
N GLN A 1048 -37.04 -22.59 57.55
CA GLN A 1048 -35.58 -22.46 57.50
C GLN A 1048 -34.94 -23.72 58.07
N THR A 1049 -34.10 -24.40 57.29
CA THR A 1049 -33.30 -25.56 57.74
C THR A 1049 -31.85 -25.16 57.95
N LEU A 1050 -31.28 -25.50 59.10
CA LEU A 1050 -29.87 -25.31 59.45
C LEU A 1050 -29.18 -26.67 59.51
N THR A 1051 -28.26 -26.94 58.59
CA THR A 1051 -27.50 -28.21 58.53
C THR A 1051 -26.03 -28.05 58.93
N GLY A 1052 -25.55 -26.81 59.06
CA GLY A 1052 -24.20 -26.46 59.52
C GLY A 1052 -24.13 -26.23 61.03
N ALA A 1053 -22.93 -26.40 61.60
CA ALA A 1053 -22.65 -25.98 62.98
C ALA A 1053 -22.44 -24.45 63.04
N SER A 1054 -23.07 -23.81 64.03
CA SER A 1054 -22.99 -22.38 64.32
C SER A 1054 -22.39 -22.12 65.71
N THR A 1055 -21.81 -20.93 65.91
CA THR A 1055 -21.14 -20.51 67.16
C THR A 1055 -21.54 -19.12 67.65
N TYR A 1056 -22.52 -18.48 67.02
CA TYR A 1056 -23.03 -17.17 67.47
C TYR A 1056 -23.68 -17.25 68.87
N SER A 1057 -23.64 -16.14 69.62
CA SER A 1057 -24.05 -16.10 71.03
C SER A 1057 -25.22 -15.18 71.35
N GLY A 1058 -25.75 -14.45 70.35
CA GLY A 1058 -26.84 -13.48 70.55
C GLY A 1058 -28.22 -14.12 70.79
N GLY A 1059 -28.33 -15.43 70.55
CA GLY A 1059 -29.55 -16.21 70.70
C GLY A 1059 -30.32 -16.41 69.40
N THR A 1060 -31.29 -17.32 69.42
CA THR A 1060 -32.17 -17.63 68.29
C THR A 1060 -33.62 -17.42 68.72
N THR A 1061 -34.41 -16.68 67.95
CA THR A 1061 -35.84 -16.49 68.24
C THR A 1061 -36.69 -16.98 67.08
N ILE A 1062 -37.65 -17.87 67.33
CA ILE A 1062 -38.61 -18.39 66.35
C ILE A 1062 -39.96 -17.75 66.66
N VAL A 1063 -40.35 -16.78 65.84
CA VAL A 1063 -41.61 -16.04 66.00
C VAL A 1063 -42.75 -16.73 65.24
N ASP A 1064 -42.47 -17.25 64.05
CA ASP A 1064 -43.46 -17.89 63.17
C ASP A 1064 -42.80 -18.84 62.15
N GLY A 1065 -43.60 -19.72 61.53
CA GLY A 1065 -43.16 -20.81 60.64
C GLY A 1065 -42.21 -21.78 61.33
N THR A 1066 -41.37 -22.46 60.54
CA THR A 1066 -40.56 -23.59 61.06
C THR A 1066 -39.05 -23.29 60.99
N LEU A 1067 -38.32 -23.57 62.06
CA LEU A 1067 -36.86 -23.67 62.08
C LEU A 1067 -36.45 -25.14 62.32
N LEU A 1068 -35.88 -25.79 61.31
CA LEU A 1068 -35.36 -27.16 61.42
C LEU A 1068 -33.85 -27.14 61.70
N VAL A 1069 -33.45 -27.66 62.85
CA VAL A 1069 -32.06 -27.84 63.26
C VAL A 1069 -31.61 -29.26 62.88
N ASN A 1070 -30.92 -29.40 61.76
CA ASN A 1070 -30.49 -30.67 61.15
C ASN A 1070 -28.96 -30.77 61.02
N ASN A 1071 -28.23 -30.10 61.90
CA ASN A 1071 -26.77 -30.16 61.91
C ASN A 1071 -26.27 -31.52 62.40
N THR A 1072 -25.22 -32.04 61.76
CA THR A 1072 -24.63 -33.36 62.12
C THR A 1072 -23.51 -33.27 63.15
N THR A 1073 -22.98 -32.06 63.38
CA THR A 1073 -21.93 -31.77 64.37
C THR A 1073 -22.18 -30.41 65.02
N GLY A 1074 -21.66 -30.19 66.23
CA GLY A 1074 -21.77 -28.89 66.93
C GLY A 1074 -23.21 -28.50 67.28
N SER A 1075 -23.47 -27.19 67.41
CA SER A 1075 -24.81 -26.63 67.64
C SER A 1075 -25.32 -25.94 66.38
N GLY A 1076 -26.53 -26.24 65.89
CA GLY A 1076 -27.11 -25.55 64.74
C GLY A 1076 -27.48 -24.09 65.03
N THR A 1077 -27.81 -23.77 66.30
CA THR A 1077 -28.29 -22.45 66.72
C THR A 1077 -27.30 -21.66 67.58
N GLY A 1078 -26.01 -22.03 67.55
CA GLY A 1078 -24.97 -21.37 68.34
C GLY A 1078 -25.02 -21.69 69.84
N SER A 1079 -24.34 -20.88 70.65
CA SER A 1079 -24.28 -21.04 72.11
C SER A 1079 -25.28 -20.16 72.87
N GLY A 1080 -25.96 -19.24 72.16
CA GLY A 1080 -26.97 -18.37 72.75
C GLY A 1080 -28.29 -19.10 73.04
N PRO A 1081 -29.17 -18.51 73.87
CA PRO A 1081 -30.47 -19.10 74.18
C PRO A 1081 -31.38 -19.17 72.94
N VAL A 1082 -32.27 -20.16 72.89
CA VAL A 1082 -33.29 -20.33 71.85
C VAL A 1082 -34.66 -20.04 72.45
N LEU A 1083 -35.41 -19.10 71.86
CA LEU A 1083 -36.78 -18.75 72.26
C LEU A 1083 -37.76 -19.12 71.14
N VAL A 1084 -38.72 -19.98 71.43
CA VAL A 1084 -39.83 -20.30 70.53
C VAL A 1084 -41.06 -19.49 70.97
N ALA A 1085 -41.22 -18.32 70.36
CA ALA A 1085 -42.26 -17.35 70.71
C ALA A 1085 -43.60 -17.62 70.01
N GLY A 1086 -43.64 -18.38 68.93
CA GLY A 1086 -44.90 -18.69 68.25
C GLY A 1086 -44.82 -19.69 67.09
N GLY A 1087 -43.65 -19.85 66.46
CA GLY A 1087 -43.45 -20.85 65.40
C GLY A 1087 -43.06 -22.24 65.93
N THR A 1088 -42.55 -23.07 65.03
CA THR A 1088 -42.10 -24.44 65.31
C THR A 1088 -40.57 -24.53 65.29
N LEU A 1089 -39.99 -25.07 66.35
CA LEU A 1089 -38.61 -25.51 66.38
C LEU A 1089 -38.56 -27.03 66.20
N GLY A 1090 -37.79 -27.53 65.25
CA GLY A 1090 -37.62 -28.97 65.08
C GLY A 1090 -36.28 -29.39 64.54
N GLY A 1091 -36.22 -30.59 63.98
CA GLY A 1091 -35.02 -31.18 63.35
C GLY A 1091 -34.34 -32.28 64.16
N THR A 1092 -33.35 -32.92 63.54
CA THR A 1092 -32.62 -34.09 64.05
C THR A 1092 -31.25 -33.77 64.69
N GLY A 1093 -30.92 -32.48 64.77
CA GLY A 1093 -29.61 -31.99 65.12
C GLY A 1093 -29.40 -31.72 66.61
N ALA A 1094 -28.45 -30.84 66.90
CA ALA A 1094 -28.09 -30.46 68.26
C ALA A 1094 -28.14 -28.94 68.43
N ILE A 1095 -28.68 -28.51 69.57
CA ILE A 1095 -28.80 -27.12 70.03
C ILE A 1095 -27.86 -26.96 71.22
N GLY A 1096 -27.02 -25.92 71.24
CA GLY A 1096 -26.03 -25.70 72.29
C GLY A 1096 -26.55 -24.95 73.50
N GLY A 1097 -27.37 -23.92 73.28
CA GLY A 1097 -27.94 -23.08 74.33
C GLY A 1097 -29.18 -23.67 75.00
N SER A 1098 -29.67 -22.98 76.03
CA SER A 1098 -30.96 -23.29 76.67
C SER A 1098 -32.12 -22.98 75.72
N VAL A 1099 -33.18 -23.79 75.75
CA VAL A 1099 -34.37 -23.64 74.91
C VAL A 1099 -35.56 -23.27 75.79
N THR A 1100 -36.24 -22.17 75.47
CA THR A 1100 -37.51 -21.78 76.06
C THR A 1100 -38.60 -21.81 74.99
N VAL A 1101 -39.63 -22.61 75.20
CA VAL A 1101 -40.84 -22.64 74.38
C VAL A 1101 -41.92 -21.85 75.09
N GLN A 1102 -42.21 -20.63 74.61
CA GLN A 1102 -43.13 -19.70 75.26
C GLN A 1102 -44.58 -19.93 74.82
N SER A 1103 -44.82 -19.91 73.52
CA SER A 1103 -46.16 -20.11 72.93
C SER A 1103 -46.13 -20.78 71.56
N GLY A 1104 -44.99 -21.32 71.14
CA GLY A 1104 -44.86 -22.09 69.90
C GLY A 1104 -44.79 -23.60 70.15
N THR A 1105 -44.31 -24.30 69.14
CA THR A 1105 -44.18 -25.77 69.12
C THR A 1105 -42.73 -26.19 69.09
N ILE A 1106 -42.37 -27.25 69.82
CA ILE A 1106 -41.14 -28.01 69.59
C ILE A 1106 -41.49 -29.41 69.12
N ALA A 1107 -40.94 -29.84 67.99
CA ALA A 1107 -41.21 -31.14 67.36
C ALA A 1107 -39.89 -31.76 66.92
N ALA A 1108 -39.50 -32.91 67.47
CA ALA A 1108 -38.20 -33.50 67.12
C ALA A 1108 -38.21 -34.04 65.68
N GLY A 1109 -37.05 -34.07 65.04
CA GLY A 1109 -36.90 -34.51 63.66
C GLY A 1109 -37.53 -33.58 62.62
N THR A 1110 -37.63 -34.06 61.38
CA THR A 1110 -38.69 -33.61 60.45
C THR A 1110 -39.99 -34.36 60.72
N SER A 1111 -40.09 -34.91 61.93
CA SER A 1111 -41.03 -35.88 62.46
C SER A 1111 -41.06 -37.22 61.66
N PRO A 1112 -40.67 -38.38 62.25
CA PRO A 1112 -40.02 -38.55 63.56
C PRO A 1112 -38.49 -38.33 63.58
N GLY A 1113 -37.91 -38.00 64.74
CA GLY A 1113 -36.45 -37.98 64.92
C GLY A 1113 -35.95 -37.60 66.32
N LYS A 1114 -34.63 -37.41 66.47
CA LYS A 1114 -33.99 -36.98 67.73
C LYS A 1114 -33.51 -35.53 67.66
N LEU A 1115 -33.95 -34.67 68.58
CA LEU A 1115 -33.39 -33.33 68.78
C LEU A 1115 -32.61 -33.28 70.09
N SER A 1116 -31.37 -32.79 70.07
CA SER A 1116 -30.55 -32.68 71.30
C SER A 1116 -30.45 -31.22 71.76
N ILE A 1117 -30.58 -30.96 73.06
CA ILE A 1117 -30.49 -29.64 73.69
C ILE A 1117 -29.37 -29.68 74.74
N GLY A 1118 -28.37 -28.81 74.56
CA GLY A 1118 -27.18 -28.74 75.40
C GLY A 1118 -27.39 -28.03 76.72
N GLY A 1119 -28.25 -27.00 76.73
CA GLY A 1119 -28.64 -26.25 77.93
C GLY A 1119 -29.94 -26.74 78.55
N SER A 1120 -30.51 -25.92 79.45
CA SER A 1120 -31.79 -26.22 80.10
C SER A 1120 -32.96 -26.08 79.12
N TYR A 1121 -34.03 -26.85 79.34
CA TYR A 1121 -35.27 -26.78 78.57
C TYR A 1121 -36.40 -26.23 79.44
N LEU A 1122 -37.13 -25.22 78.96
CA LEU A 1122 -38.30 -24.65 79.61
C LEU A 1122 -39.49 -24.64 78.64
N GLN A 1123 -40.58 -25.29 79.00
CA GLN A 1123 -41.86 -25.18 78.30
C GLN A 1123 -42.84 -24.38 79.17
N GLN A 1124 -43.34 -23.27 78.65
CA GLN A 1124 -44.30 -22.41 79.36
C GLN A 1124 -45.73 -22.89 79.15
N GLY A 1125 -46.65 -22.42 79.99
CA GLY A 1125 -48.07 -22.73 79.88
C GLY A 1125 -48.65 -22.35 78.50
N GLY A 1126 -49.25 -23.31 77.80
CA GLY A 1126 -49.80 -23.15 76.45
C GLY A 1126 -48.85 -23.44 75.29
N ALA A 1127 -47.55 -23.61 75.54
CA ALA A 1127 -46.60 -24.09 74.54
C ALA A 1127 -46.77 -25.60 74.27
N ILE A 1128 -46.40 -26.05 73.06
CA ILE A 1128 -46.62 -27.42 72.59
C ILE A 1128 -45.29 -28.17 72.45
N LEU A 1129 -45.22 -29.38 72.99
CA LEU A 1129 -44.26 -30.40 72.61
C LEU A 1129 -45.01 -31.42 71.76
N GLU A 1130 -44.71 -31.48 70.47
CA GLU A 1130 -45.27 -32.47 69.56
C GLU A 1130 -44.41 -33.72 69.59
N ALA A 1131 -45.04 -34.87 69.86
CA ALA A 1131 -44.41 -36.17 69.90
C ALA A 1131 -45.06 -37.07 68.84
N GLU A 1132 -44.40 -37.21 67.68
CA GLU A 1132 -44.79 -38.19 66.68
C GLU A 1132 -44.28 -39.58 67.05
N LEU A 1133 -45.19 -40.54 67.10
CA LEU A 1133 -44.89 -41.94 67.35
C LEU A 1133 -45.27 -42.74 66.10
N ASN A 1134 -44.27 -43.21 65.35
CA ASN A 1134 -44.40 -43.96 64.09
C ASN A 1134 -43.74 -45.36 64.16
N GLY A 1135 -43.41 -45.82 65.38
CA GLY A 1135 -42.82 -47.11 65.70
C GLY A 1135 -42.27 -47.10 67.13
N THR A 1136 -41.49 -48.13 67.50
CA THR A 1136 -41.00 -48.31 68.88
C THR A 1136 -39.53 -47.95 69.11
N ALA A 1137 -38.79 -47.51 68.07
CA ALA A 1137 -37.38 -47.13 68.17
C ALA A 1137 -37.22 -45.63 68.45
N GLN A 1138 -36.65 -45.31 69.61
CA GLN A 1138 -36.44 -43.94 70.10
C GLN A 1138 -35.56 -43.11 69.17
N GLY A 1139 -36.02 -41.91 68.84
CA GLY A 1139 -35.28 -40.95 68.02
C GLY A 1139 -35.08 -41.38 66.56
N VAL A 1140 -35.68 -42.50 66.14
CA VAL A 1140 -35.62 -43.05 64.78
C VAL A 1140 -37.02 -43.21 64.21
N SER A 1141 -37.89 -43.95 64.89
CA SER A 1141 -39.28 -44.13 64.49
C SER A 1141 -40.26 -43.38 65.39
N TYR A 1142 -39.79 -42.74 66.46
CA TYR A 1142 -40.59 -41.82 67.27
C TYR A 1142 -39.73 -40.66 67.78
N ASP A 1143 -40.38 -39.55 68.09
CA ASP A 1143 -39.73 -38.31 68.50
C ASP A 1143 -39.08 -38.36 69.86
N TRP A 1144 -37.87 -37.83 69.95
CA TRP A 1144 -37.12 -37.75 71.19
C TRP A 1144 -36.35 -36.44 71.33
N ILE A 1145 -36.61 -35.72 72.42
CA ILE A 1145 -35.83 -34.56 72.84
C ILE A 1145 -34.85 -34.96 73.95
N ALA A 1146 -33.56 -34.86 73.68
CA ALA A 1146 -32.50 -35.15 74.66
C ALA A 1146 -31.94 -33.87 75.25
N VAL A 1147 -32.27 -33.57 76.51
CA VAL A 1147 -31.81 -32.39 77.26
C VAL A 1147 -30.61 -32.78 78.14
N ASN A 1148 -29.47 -32.13 77.92
CA ASN A 1148 -28.22 -32.42 78.66
C ASN A 1148 -28.13 -31.69 80.01
N ASP A 1149 -29.17 -30.95 80.38
CA ASP A 1149 -29.30 -30.25 81.65
C ASP A 1149 -30.71 -30.50 82.24
N THR A 1150 -31.29 -29.54 82.93
CA THR A 1150 -32.60 -29.61 83.57
C THR A 1150 -33.72 -29.31 82.58
N ALA A 1151 -34.84 -30.05 82.64
CA ALA A 1151 -36.06 -29.72 81.94
C ALA A 1151 -37.16 -29.21 82.90
N THR A 1152 -37.90 -28.18 82.51
CA THR A 1152 -38.99 -27.58 83.30
C THR A 1152 -40.23 -27.43 82.44
N PHE A 1153 -41.36 -27.90 82.94
CA PHE A 1153 -42.68 -27.70 82.34
C PHE A 1153 -43.52 -26.83 83.28
N GLU A 1154 -43.99 -25.68 82.83
CA GLU A 1154 -44.90 -24.85 83.63
C GLU A 1154 -46.34 -25.40 83.54
N PRO A 1155 -47.20 -25.13 84.54
CA PRO A 1155 -48.61 -25.54 84.48
C PRO A 1155 -49.30 -25.03 83.21
N GLY A 1156 -50.06 -25.90 82.54
CA GLY A 1156 -50.70 -25.62 81.26
C GLY A 1156 -49.85 -25.95 80.03
N SER A 1157 -48.65 -26.51 80.18
CA SER A 1157 -47.86 -27.06 79.07
C SER A 1157 -48.65 -28.15 78.33
N ILE A 1158 -48.50 -28.21 77.01
CA ILE A 1158 -49.23 -29.16 76.14
C ILE A 1158 -48.24 -30.17 75.55
N ILE A 1159 -48.59 -31.45 75.62
CA ILE A 1159 -47.96 -32.51 74.83
C ILE A 1159 -48.96 -32.97 73.80
N GLU A 1160 -48.64 -32.75 72.53
CA GLU A 1160 -49.45 -33.19 71.41
C GLU A 1160 -48.90 -34.52 70.89
N VAL A 1161 -49.76 -35.54 70.83
CA VAL A 1161 -49.36 -36.88 70.37
C VAL A 1161 -49.89 -37.11 68.96
N VAL A 1162 -48.99 -37.43 68.03
CA VAL A 1162 -49.33 -37.78 66.64
C VAL A 1162 -48.94 -39.24 66.40
N LEU A 1163 -49.87 -40.06 65.88
CA LEU A 1163 -49.64 -41.48 65.63
C LEU A 1163 -49.47 -41.77 64.13
N GLY A 1164 -48.34 -42.36 63.76
CA GLY A 1164 -48.08 -42.94 62.44
C GLY A 1164 -48.23 -44.47 62.38
N PHE A 1165 -48.39 -45.13 63.53
CA PHE A 1165 -48.60 -46.58 63.64
C PHE A 1165 -49.66 -46.95 64.70
N GLU A 1166 -50.14 -48.19 64.65
CA GLU A 1166 -51.04 -48.73 65.68
C GLU A 1166 -50.29 -48.97 66.99
N ALA A 1167 -50.39 -48.02 67.91
CA ALA A 1167 -49.94 -48.21 69.28
C ALA A 1167 -50.87 -49.20 70.02
N THR A 1168 -50.29 -50.12 70.78
CA THR A 1168 -51.07 -51.03 71.65
C THR A 1168 -50.92 -50.65 73.12
N HIS A 1169 -51.93 -50.98 73.93
CA HIS A 1169 -51.91 -50.75 75.37
C HIS A 1169 -50.63 -51.30 76.04
N GLY A 1170 -50.06 -50.51 76.95
CA GLY A 1170 -48.83 -50.84 77.66
C GLY A 1170 -47.54 -50.49 76.92
N MET A 1171 -47.62 -49.99 75.67
CA MET A 1171 -46.45 -49.39 75.02
C MET A 1171 -46.09 -48.07 75.68
N SER A 1172 -44.80 -47.86 75.92
CA SER A 1172 -44.25 -46.67 76.55
C SER A 1172 -43.21 -46.00 75.66
N PHE A 1173 -43.20 -44.67 75.66
CA PHE A 1173 -42.34 -43.84 74.81
C PHE A 1173 -41.68 -42.75 75.66
N ASP A 1174 -40.34 -42.78 75.71
CA ASP A 1174 -39.54 -41.73 76.35
C ASP A 1174 -39.33 -40.59 75.36
N ILE A 1175 -40.24 -39.62 75.39
CA ILE A 1175 -40.31 -38.52 74.43
C ILE A 1175 -39.37 -37.36 74.79
N LEU A 1176 -39.00 -37.24 76.07
CA LEU A 1176 -37.98 -36.31 76.53
C LEU A 1176 -37.14 -36.93 77.64
N THR A 1177 -35.82 -36.70 77.62
CA THR A 1177 -34.91 -37.09 78.70
C THR A 1177 -34.11 -35.88 79.16
N ALA A 1178 -33.92 -35.70 80.47
CA ALA A 1178 -33.15 -34.62 81.07
C ALA A 1178 -32.04 -35.17 81.97
N ALA A 1179 -30.79 -34.81 81.71
CA ALA A 1179 -29.63 -35.35 82.42
C ALA A 1179 -29.52 -34.86 83.88
N ASN A 1180 -30.10 -33.70 84.21
CA ASN A 1180 -30.16 -33.13 85.56
C ASN A 1180 -31.60 -33.06 86.13
N GLY A 1181 -32.51 -33.88 85.58
CA GLY A 1181 -33.87 -34.05 86.11
C GLY A 1181 -34.92 -33.09 85.53
N ILE A 1182 -36.16 -33.33 85.93
CA ILE A 1182 -37.37 -32.61 85.51
C ILE A 1182 -37.98 -31.93 86.74
N THR A 1183 -37.84 -30.60 86.85
CA THR A 1183 -38.01 -29.88 88.13
C THR A 1183 -39.42 -29.40 88.48
N ASN A 1184 -40.45 -29.73 87.68
CA ASN A 1184 -41.85 -29.50 88.04
C ASN A 1184 -42.62 -30.84 88.08
N VAL A 1185 -42.50 -31.52 89.23
CA VAL A 1185 -42.90 -32.94 89.44
C VAL A 1185 -44.43 -33.13 89.54
N ASP A 1186 -45.22 -32.04 89.55
CA ASP A 1186 -46.67 -32.12 89.48
C ASP A 1186 -47.16 -32.10 88.03
N LEU A 1187 -47.30 -33.29 87.44
CA LEU A 1187 -47.82 -33.49 86.09
C LEU A 1187 -49.34 -33.22 85.98
N SER A 1188 -50.06 -32.92 87.07
CA SER A 1188 -51.52 -32.69 87.01
C SER A 1188 -51.93 -31.46 86.21
N GLY A 1189 -51.00 -30.50 86.02
CA GLY A 1189 -51.19 -29.33 85.17
C GLY A 1189 -50.80 -29.53 83.71
N LEU A 1190 -50.34 -30.72 83.32
CA LEU A 1190 -49.95 -31.05 81.95
C LEU A 1190 -51.19 -31.41 81.11
N VAL A 1191 -51.30 -30.84 79.92
CA VAL A 1191 -52.36 -31.18 78.96
C VAL A 1191 -51.78 -32.17 77.95
N ILE A 1192 -52.38 -33.36 77.83
CA ILE A 1192 -52.04 -34.30 76.77
C ILE A 1192 -53.12 -34.22 75.70
N ASP A 1193 -52.80 -33.64 74.56
CA ASP A 1193 -53.69 -33.55 73.40
C ASP A 1193 -53.38 -34.70 72.42
N ALA A 1194 -54.22 -35.72 72.45
CA ALA A 1194 -54.17 -36.86 71.55
C ALA A 1194 -55.28 -36.80 70.50
N SER A 1195 -55.89 -35.62 70.25
CA SER A 1195 -56.96 -35.48 69.25
C SER A 1195 -56.51 -35.84 67.83
N ARG A 1196 -55.21 -35.71 67.56
CA ARG A 1196 -54.55 -36.14 66.31
C ARG A 1196 -54.08 -37.60 66.30
N ALA A 1197 -54.26 -38.34 67.39
CA ALA A 1197 -53.88 -39.75 67.54
C ALA A 1197 -55.12 -40.67 67.52
N ASP A 1198 -55.25 -41.52 66.49
CA ASP A 1198 -56.25 -42.60 66.30
C ASP A 1198 -57.71 -42.28 66.73
N GLY A 1199 -58.15 -41.02 66.57
CA GLY A 1199 -59.51 -40.58 66.88
C GLY A 1199 -59.94 -40.75 68.34
N GLY A 1200 -59.00 -40.82 69.28
CA GLY A 1200 -59.27 -40.88 70.73
C GLY A 1200 -59.34 -42.29 71.35
N ARG A 1201 -59.01 -43.35 70.61
CA ARG A 1201 -59.12 -44.76 71.06
C ARG A 1201 -58.17 -45.20 72.18
N ILE A 1202 -57.12 -44.42 72.45
CA ILE A 1202 -56.07 -44.73 73.44
C ILE A 1202 -55.94 -43.52 74.35
N THR A 1203 -55.95 -43.74 75.67
CA THR A 1203 -55.63 -42.69 76.65
C THR A 1203 -54.15 -42.73 76.97
N TRP A 1204 -53.53 -41.57 77.18
CA TRP A 1204 -52.10 -41.47 77.45
C TRP A 1204 -51.88 -40.99 78.87
N VAL A 1205 -50.95 -41.62 79.57
CA VAL A 1205 -50.49 -41.18 80.89
C VAL A 1205 -49.04 -40.76 80.77
N ALA A 1206 -48.74 -39.54 81.24
CA ALA A 1206 -47.39 -39.07 81.41
C ALA A 1206 -46.87 -39.44 82.81
N GLU A 1207 -45.66 -39.93 82.89
CA GLU A 1207 -44.93 -40.17 84.14
C GLU A 1207 -43.48 -39.70 84.01
N ILE A 1208 -42.89 -39.30 85.14
CA ILE A 1208 -41.45 -39.07 85.23
C ILE A 1208 -40.80 -40.38 85.67
N VAL A 1209 -39.83 -40.86 84.88
CA VAL A 1209 -39.10 -42.10 85.14
C VAL A 1209 -37.64 -41.78 85.41
N ASP A 1210 -37.12 -42.26 86.54
CA ASP A 1210 -35.68 -42.23 86.82
C ASP A 1210 -34.95 -43.21 85.90
N LEU A 1211 -33.99 -42.69 85.13
CA LEU A 1211 -33.19 -43.46 84.17
C LEU A 1211 -31.88 -43.97 84.76
N ASP A 1212 -31.39 -43.41 85.88
CA ASP A 1212 -30.18 -43.85 86.56
C ASP A 1212 -30.45 -44.08 88.06
N ALA A 1213 -30.89 -45.30 88.36
CA ALA A 1213 -31.15 -45.77 89.71
C ALA A 1213 -29.92 -45.76 90.66
N GLN A 1214 -28.71 -45.40 90.20
CA GLN A 1214 -27.49 -45.33 91.02
C GLN A 1214 -27.01 -43.90 91.35
N THR A 1215 -27.38 -42.85 90.59
CA THR A 1215 -26.99 -41.46 90.88
C THR A 1215 -28.15 -40.48 91.05
N GLY A 1216 -29.37 -40.83 90.66
CA GLY A 1216 -30.61 -40.07 90.94
C GLY A 1216 -30.70 -38.71 90.26
N GLY A 1217 -29.97 -38.49 89.16
CA GLY A 1217 -29.93 -37.20 88.45
C GLY A 1217 -30.64 -37.16 87.10
N ALA A 1218 -30.76 -38.28 86.38
CA ALA A 1218 -31.28 -38.32 85.02
C ALA A 1218 -32.72 -38.87 84.96
N GLU A 1219 -33.64 -38.11 84.35
CA GLU A 1219 -35.06 -38.46 84.29
C GLU A 1219 -35.61 -38.44 82.86
N ALA A 1220 -36.66 -39.22 82.59
CA ALA A 1220 -37.42 -39.21 81.35
C ALA A 1220 -38.87 -38.80 81.59
N LEU A 1221 -39.42 -38.01 80.67
CA LEU A 1221 -40.86 -37.87 80.51
C LEU A 1221 -41.35 -38.98 79.59
N ARG A 1222 -42.05 -39.95 80.18
CA ARG A 1222 -42.56 -41.15 79.50
C ARG A 1222 -44.06 -41.02 79.28
N LEU A 1223 -44.48 -41.26 78.04
CA LEU A 1223 -45.89 -41.47 77.72
C LEU A 1223 -46.18 -42.97 77.63
N THR A 1224 -47.20 -43.45 78.34
CA THR A 1224 -47.66 -44.83 78.26
C THR A 1224 -49.08 -44.88 77.75
N ALA A 1225 -49.31 -45.69 76.71
CA ALA A 1225 -50.62 -45.98 76.15
C ALA A 1225 -51.43 -46.81 77.17
N VAL A 1226 -52.50 -46.27 77.72
CA VAL A 1226 -53.39 -46.96 78.66
C VAL A 1226 -54.81 -47.09 78.09
N PRO A 1227 -55.57 -48.12 78.52
CA PRO A 1227 -56.95 -48.30 78.05
C PRO A 1227 -57.83 -47.11 78.41
N GLU A 1228 -58.78 -46.77 77.54
CA GLU A 1228 -59.78 -45.72 77.82
C GLU A 1228 -60.43 -45.94 79.21
N PRO A 1229 -60.83 -44.86 79.92
CA PRO A 1229 -61.51 -44.95 81.22
C PRO A 1229 -62.78 -45.80 81.24
N ALA A 1230 -63.37 -46.12 80.08
CA ALA A 1230 -64.47 -47.09 79.97
C ALA A 1230 -64.07 -48.50 80.47
N SER A 1231 -62.78 -48.83 80.47
CA SER A 1231 -62.24 -50.09 81.00
C SER A 1231 -62.07 -50.07 82.53
N LEU A 1232 -61.97 -48.89 83.15
CA LEU A 1232 -61.95 -48.70 84.61
C LEU A 1232 -63.36 -48.80 85.22
N ALA A 1233 -64.42 -48.57 84.44
CA ALA A 1233 -65.81 -48.80 84.85
C ALA A 1233 -66.18 -50.30 84.96
N LEU A 1234 -65.41 -51.21 84.35
CA LEU A 1234 -65.55 -52.67 84.57
C LEU A 1234 -64.71 -53.18 85.76
N LEU A 1235 -63.79 -52.36 86.30
CA LEU A 1235 -63.00 -52.69 87.49
C LEU A 1235 -63.72 -52.35 88.80
N THR A 1236 -64.80 -51.55 88.78
CA THR A 1236 -65.69 -51.37 89.93
C THR A 1236 -66.67 -52.53 90.13
N LEU A 1237 -66.82 -53.44 89.16
CA LEU A 1237 -67.51 -54.72 89.33
C LEU A 1237 -66.64 -55.82 89.98
N ALA A 1238 -65.34 -55.57 90.17
CA ALA A 1238 -64.42 -56.46 90.89
C ALA A 1238 -64.25 -56.11 92.39
N VAL A 1239 -64.91 -55.04 92.88
CA VAL A 1239 -64.86 -54.61 94.30
C VAL A 1239 -65.94 -55.30 95.17
N GLY A 1240 -66.87 -56.06 94.56
CA GLY A 1240 -67.87 -56.86 95.30
C GLY A 1240 -67.37 -58.19 95.89
N GLY A 1241 -66.17 -58.67 95.52
CA GLY A 1241 -65.69 -60.02 95.86
C GLY A 1241 -64.75 -60.14 97.06
N ILE A 1242 -64.18 -59.04 97.56
CA ILE A 1242 -63.06 -59.06 98.53
C ILE A 1242 -63.52 -58.56 99.92
N GLY A 1243 -64.75 -58.91 100.31
CA GLY A 1243 -65.26 -58.79 101.69
C GLY A 1243 -65.21 -60.11 102.48
N GLY A 1244 -64.85 -61.23 101.84
CA GLY A 1244 -65.07 -62.59 102.38
C GLY A 1244 -63.89 -63.30 103.04
N TYR A 1245 -62.65 -62.78 102.98
CA TYR A 1245 -61.50 -63.51 103.53
C TYR A 1245 -60.52 -62.63 104.30
N ILE A 1246 -61.03 -62.05 105.39
CA ILE A 1246 -60.22 -61.84 106.58
C ILE A 1246 -59.68 -63.23 107.02
N ARG A 1247 -58.40 -63.27 107.43
CA ARG A 1247 -57.83 -64.11 108.53
C ARG A 1247 -56.82 -65.20 108.15
N ARG A 1248 -55.54 -64.81 108.04
CA ARG A 1248 -54.43 -65.33 108.89
C ARG A 1248 -53.18 -64.47 108.65
N ARG A 1249 -52.93 -63.50 109.53
CA ARG A 1249 -51.95 -63.55 110.66
C ARG A 1249 -50.50 -63.73 110.20
N ARG A 1250 -49.73 -62.66 110.48
CA ARG A 1250 -48.28 -62.61 110.70
C ARG A 1250 -47.72 -63.91 111.30
N ARG A 1251 -46.62 -64.39 110.72
CA ARG A 1251 -45.34 -64.48 111.43
C ARG A 1251 -44.35 -63.60 110.70
#